data_AF-A0A672L7F6-F1
#
_entry.id   AF-A0A672L7F6-F1
#
_cell.length_a   1.000
_cell.length_b   1.000
_cell.length_c   1.000
_cell.angle_alpha   90.00
_cell.angle_beta   90.00
_cell.angle_gamma   90.00
#
_symmetry.space_group_name_H-M   'P 1'
#
loop_
_entity.id
_entity.type
_entity.pdbx_description
1 polymer ?
#
loop_
_entity_poly.entity_id
_entity_poly.type
_entity_poly.pdbx_seq_one_letter_code
_entity_poly.pdbx_strand_id
1 'polypeptide(L)'
;MEHVTASEELSATLMYHVERPVLNEGYIDSELLHRKKRTPKSFQQRIAEHLRCSSEKAKSVVFGFLPILTWLPSYPLKQYLFGDIVSGISTGVMQLPQGLAYAMLAAVPPVFGLYSSFYPVLLYTFFGTSKHISIGTFAVISLMIGGVAVREAPDSMFAVNGTNASQIVDFEARDARRVEVVVALTTLVGIIQFVLGLLRFGFLAIYLTEPLVRGFTTAAAVHVSVSQIKYLLGVHTARFNGPLSVVYSLDAVFRNIASTNVVTLIIGLVCTVFLYFIKDLNERFKKKLPIPIPGEIIVVIVSTGISYGMVMSENYGVEVVGKIPTGLLPPKIPDFSVFPGLFPDAFAIAVVGFSIAISLAKIFALKHGYSVDGNQELIALGLCNFMSSFFHTFAVTASMSRSLVQESTGGHTEIAGLLASLLVLLVVVAIGFVFQPLPTTVLAAIIMVNLLGMFKQMKDIPALWRTSKIELAIWLVSFFASVLLGLDYGLVVAMGFAILTVIYRTQCPKNALLGQIPDTGLYFDVDEYEEAEECTGIKIFQSNTSIYFANSDLYVSALKAKTGIDPAKLLAARKSQLKYAKRDNGERKAVNHCSAVKKNAVVLLSGRLNSIFLSSRPGLIRAGSRVSGLLVAIRTLMFPLGSNPSSWLISSNMVLCTSLSPPAPSSKRAPVGEQQKHNNGDLKIKTLRPKQKLTF
;
A
#
# COMPACT_ATOMS: atom_id res chain seq x y z
N MET A 1 54.01 34.68 -5.70
CA MET A 1 54.20 34.29 -7.12
C MET A 1 54.10 32.78 -7.16
N GLU A 2 53.30 32.24 -8.07
CA GLU A 2 52.97 30.81 -8.23
C GLU A 2 51.94 30.22 -7.26
N HIS A 3 50.70 30.68 -7.39
CA HIS A 3 49.52 29.81 -7.26
C HIS A 3 48.44 30.42 -8.16
N VAL A 4 47.61 29.57 -8.78
CA VAL A 4 46.51 29.89 -9.70
C VAL A 4 46.89 29.94 -11.20
N THR A 5 47.32 28.81 -11.77
CA THR A 5 47.26 28.55 -13.23
C THR A 5 46.88 27.09 -13.54
N ALA A 6 46.05 26.47 -12.70
CA ALA A 6 45.60 25.09 -12.88
C ALA A 6 44.07 24.90 -12.81
N SER A 7 43.30 25.98 -13.01
CA SER A 7 41.82 25.95 -12.98
C SER A 7 41.15 26.37 -14.29
N GLU A 8 41.90 26.67 -15.35
CA GLU A 8 41.31 27.14 -16.64
C GLU A 8 40.91 26.01 -17.60
N GLU A 9 41.22 24.74 -17.34
CA GLU A 9 40.96 23.64 -18.28
C GLU A 9 39.68 22.82 -18.01
N LEU A 10 38.79 23.25 -17.10
CA LEU A 10 37.60 22.47 -16.74
C LEU A 10 36.26 23.20 -16.91
N SER A 11 35.97 23.72 -18.10
CA SER A 11 34.61 23.71 -18.68
C SER A 11 34.62 24.22 -20.12
N ALA A 12 35.08 23.41 -21.08
CA ALA A 12 34.65 23.63 -22.46
C ALA A 12 33.17 23.25 -22.51
N THR A 13 32.29 24.23 -22.30
CA THR A 13 30.85 24.09 -22.44
C THR A 13 30.56 23.56 -23.84
N LEU A 14 30.06 22.32 -23.92
CA LEU A 14 29.59 21.70 -25.16
C LEU A 14 28.56 22.64 -25.80
N MET A 15 28.90 23.25 -26.95
CA MET A 15 27.95 24.05 -27.72
C MET A 15 26.91 23.15 -28.37
N TYR A 16 25.63 23.44 -28.14
CA TYR A 16 24.51 22.74 -28.75
C TYR A 16 24.14 23.39 -30.09
N HIS A 17 24.68 22.86 -31.19
CA HIS A 17 24.39 23.32 -32.55
C HIS A 17 23.58 22.26 -33.32
N VAL A 18 22.35 22.61 -33.73
CA VAL A 18 21.48 21.74 -34.52
C VAL A 18 20.94 22.53 -35.70
N GLU A 19 21.34 22.14 -36.90
CA GLU A 19 20.85 22.71 -38.15
C GLU A 19 20.10 21.63 -38.94
N ARG A 20 18.79 21.80 -39.07
CA ARG A 20 17.91 20.86 -39.79
C ARG A 20 16.64 21.59 -40.25
N PRO A 21 15.98 21.13 -41.32
CA PRO A 21 14.67 21.66 -41.69
C PRO A 21 13.62 21.38 -40.59
N VAL A 22 12.61 22.24 -40.51
CA VAL A 22 11.46 22.03 -39.62
C VAL A 22 10.62 20.86 -40.15
N LEU A 23 10.41 19.85 -39.31
CA LEU A 23 9.69 18.62 -39.66
C LEU A 23 8.34 18.58 -38.95
N ASN A 24 7.31 18.14 -39.66
CA ASN A 24 5.99 17.85 -39.09
C ASN A 24 5.80 16.34 -38.91
N GLU A 25 4.99 15.93 -37.93
CA GLU A 25 4.74 14.52 -37.62
C GLU A 25 4.20 13.73 -38.82
N GLY A 26 3.33 14.34 -39.64
CA GLY A 26 2.82 13.71 -40.85
C GLY A 26 3.90 13.39 -41.90
N TYR A 27 4.93 14.22 -42.02
CA TYR A 27 6.08 13.96 -42.89
C TYR A 27 6.96 12.84 -42.32
N ILE A 28 7.15 12.83 -41.01
CA ILE A 28 7.93 11.79 -40.32
C ILE A 28 7.26 10.42 -40.48
N ASP A 29 5.94 10.34 -40.28
CA ASP A 29 5.18 9.10 -40.40
C ASP A 29 5.08 8.57 -41.85
N SER A 30 5.14 9.45 -42.85
CA SER A 30 5.06 9.05 -44.26
C SER A 30 6.41 8.68 -44.86
N GLU A 31 7.45 9.48 -44.60
CA GLU A 31 8.73 9.42 -45.32
C GLU A 31 9.85 8.78 -44.50
N LEU A 32 9.83 8.91 -43.16
CA LEU A 32 10.94 8.49 -42.29
C LEU A 32 10.64 7.22 -41.48
N LEU A 33 9.40 7.05 -41.00
CA LEU A 33 9.00 5.93 -40.14
C LEU A 33 8.09 4.95 -40.86
N HIS A 34 8.58 3.72 -41.08
CA HIS A 34 7.74 2.64 -41.58
C HIS A 34 7.13 1.83 -40.43
N ARG A 35 5.81 1.95 -40.25
CA ARG A 35 5.09 1.17 -39.24
C ARG A 35 5.13 -0.30 -39.60
N LYS A 36 5.66 -1.13 -38.69
CA LYS A 36 5.69 -2.60 -38.84
C LYS A 36 4.24 -3.11 -38.94
N LYS A 37 3.77 -3.48 -40.14
CA LYS A 37 2.41 -4.01 -40.37
C LYS A 37 2.22 -5.29 -39.55
N ARG A 38 1.55 -5.19 -38.39
CA ARG A 38 1.02 -6.36 -37.68
C ARG A 38 -0.32 -6.71 -38.32
N THR A 39 -0.38 -7.84 -39.01
CA THR A 39 -1.66 -8.38 -39.50
C THR A 39 -2.57 -8.66 -38.29
N PRO A 40 -3.81 -8.16 -38.26
CA PRO A 40 -4.73 -8.42 -37.16
C PRO A 40 -5.08 -9.91 -37.17
N LYS A 41 -4.52 -10.67 -36.22
CA LYS A 41 -4.87 -12.08 -36.03
C LYS A 41 -6.36 -12.21 -35.71
N SER A 42 -7.04 -13.15 -36.36
CA SER A 42 -8.45 -13.51 -36.11
C SER A 42 -8.69 -13.82 -34.63
N PHE A 43 -9.87 -13.50 -34.11
CA PHE A 43 -10.27 -13.79 -32.72
C PHE A 43 -10.10 -15.29 -32.38
N GLN A 44 -10.41 -16.18 -33.33
CA GLN A 44 -10.18 -17.63 -33.19
C GLN A 44 -8.69 -17.98 -33.13
N GLN A 45 -7.84 -17.29 -33.90
CA GLN A 45 -6.39 -17.48 -33.82
C GLN A 45 -5.82 -16.95 -32.49
N ARG A 46 -6.37 -15.87 -31.92
CA ARG A 46 -5.96 -15.35 -30.61
C ARG A 46 -6.32 -16.30 -29.46
N ILE A 47 -7.49 -16.94 -29.54
CA ILE A 47 -7.93 -17.95 -28.56
C ILE A 47 -7.11 -19.23 -28.73
N ALA A 48 -6.90 -19.71 -29.96
CA ALA A 48 -6.08 -20.89 -30.24
C ALA A 48 -4.61 -20.69 -29.82
N GLU A 49 -4.06 -19.49 -29.93
CA GLU A 49 -2.72 -19.14 -29.41
C GLU A 49 -2.69 -18.96 -27.89
N HIS A 50 -3.79 -18.53 -27.25
CA HIS A 50 -3.89 -18.49 -25.79
C HIS A 50 -4.02 -19.90 -25.18
N LEU A 51 -4.73 -20.80 -25.86
CA LEU A 51 -4.91 -22.20 -25.47
C LEU A 51 -3.72 -23.11 -25.87
N ARG A 52 -2.90 -22.69 -26.84
CA ARG A 52 -1.58 -23.31 -27.10
C ARG A 52 -0.63 -22.95 -25.96
N CYS A 53 -0.71 -23.70 -24.87
CA CYS A 53 0.32 -23.71 -23.84
C CYS A 53 1.60 -24.31 -24.44
N SER A 54 2.48 -23.45 -24.96
CA SER A 54 3.85 -23.87 -25.24
C SER A 54 4.48 -24.43 -23.96
N SER A 55 5.31 -25.47 -24.06
CA SER A 55 6.07 -26.03 -22.93
C SER A 55 6.82 -24.93 -22.16
N GLU A 56 7.33 -23.92 -22.87
CA GLU A 56 8.02 -22.77 -22.27
C GLU A 56 7.10 -21.89 -21.42
N LYS A 57 5.86 -21.68 -21.88
CA LYS A 57 4.86 -20.90 -21.14
C LYS A 57 4.39 -21.65 -19.90
N ALA A 58 4.18 -22.97 -20.00
CA ALA A 58 3.86 -23.81 -18.86
C ALA A 58 4.99 -23.80 -17.82
N LYS A 59 6.25 -23.94 -18.26
CA LYS A 59 7.43 -23.79 -17.37
C LYS A 59 7.47 -22.42 -16.71
N SER A 60 7.26 -21.33 -17.46
CA SER A 60 7.24 -19.97 -16.91
C SER A 60 6.14 -19.78 -15.86
N VAL A 61 4.96 -20.36 -16.06
CA VAL A 61 3.87 -20.31 -15.08
C VAL A 61 4.22 -21.10 -13.83
N VAL A 62 4.81 -22.30 -13.97
CA VAL A 62 5.26 -23.11 -12.82
C VAL A 62 6.33 -22.39 -12.01
N PHE A 63 7.33 -21.78 -12.66
CA PHE A 63 8.36 -20.99 -11.97
C PHE A 63 7.82 -19.71 -11.33
N GLY A 64 6.77 -19.11 -11.91
CA GLY A 64 6.08 -17.98 -11.30
C GLY A 64 5.28 -18.39 -10.06
N PHE A 65 4.58 -19.52 -10.12
CA PHE A 65 3.72 -20.02 -9.03
C PHE A 65 4.51 -20.66 -7.88
N LEU A 66 5.64 -21.32 -8.18
CA LEU A 66 6.57 -21.91 -7.21
C LEU A 66 7.97 -21.24 -7.32
N PRO A 67 8.15 -20.04 -6.73
CA PRO A 67 9.42 -19.34 -6.76
C PRO A 67 10.59 -20.15 -6.19
N ILE A 68 10.34 -21.10 -5.28
CA ILE A 68 11.36 -21.99 -4.70
C ILE A 68 12.20 -22.71 -5.76
N LEU A 69 11.60 -23.06 -6.90
CA LEU A 69 12.30 -23.75 -7.98
C LEU A 69 13.31 -22.85 -8.70
N THR A 70 13.24 -21.53 -8.53
CA THR A 70 14.16 -20.56 -9.14
C THR A 70 15.32 -20.21 -8.22
N TRP A 71 15.06 -19.96 -6.94
CA TRP A 71 16.06 -19.47 -6.01
C TRP A 71 16.84 -20.59 -5.32
N LEU A 72 16.21 -21.74 -5.03
CA LEU A 72 16.85 -22.85 -4.32
C LEU A 72 18.03 -23.45 -5.11
N PRO A 73 17.95 -23.67 -6.44
CA PRO A 73 19.11 -24.14 -7.21
C PRO A 73 20.26 -23.13 -7.29
N SER A 74 19.95 -21.84 -7.14
CA SER A 74 20.93 -20.74 -7.22
C SER A 74 21.50 -20.36 -5.84
N TYR A 75 21.23 -21.16 -4.80
CA TYR A 75 21.58 -20.84 -3.42
C TYR A 75 23.08 -21.02 -3.14
N PRO A 76 23.83 -19.94 -2.78
CA PRO A 76 25.24 -20.05 -2.48
C PRO A 76 25.46 -20.57 -1.04
N LEU A 77 25.48 -21.90 -0.91
CA LEU A 77 25.60 -22.63 0.38
C LEU A 77 26.70 -22.08 1.30
N LYS A 78 27.89 -21.80 0.77
CA LYS A 78 29.03 -21.36 1.60
C LYS A 78 28.87 -19.96 2.21
N GLN A 79 28.08 -19.10 1.57
CA GLN A 79 27.96 -17.70 1.98
C GLN A 79 26.72 -17.45 2.84
N TYR A 80 25.57 -18.04 2.47
CA TYR A 80 24.29 -17.69 3.11
C TYR A 80 23.86 -18.66 4.21
N LEU A 81 24.36 -19.90 4.22
CA LEU A 81 23.85 -20.93 5.13
C LEU A 81 24.04 -20.57 6.60
N PHE A 82 25.20 -20.02 6.98
CA PHE A 82 25.45 -19.62 8.37
C PHE A 82 24.51 -18.49 8.80
N GLY A 83 24.35 -17.47 7.96
CA GLY A 83 23.45 -16.35 8.22
C GLY A 83 21.98 -16.80 8.35
N ASP A 84 21.53 -17.64 7.42
CA ASP A 84 20.16 -18.18 7.43
C ASP A 84 19.89 -19.10 8.64
N ILE A 85 20.89 -19.86 9.12
CA ILE A 85 20.76 -20.68 10.34
C ILE A 85 20.61 -19.79 11.59
N VAL A 86 21.53 -18.86 11.79
CA VAL A 86 21.49 -17.94 12.95
C VAL A 86 20.20 -17.14 12.94
N SER A 87 19.80 -16.67 11.76
CA SER A 87 18.59 -15.90 11.54
C SER A 87 17.32 -16.72 11.77
N GLY A 88 17.26 -17.95 11.26
CA GLY A 88 16.11 -18.85 11.45
C GLY A 88 15.92 -19.26 12.89
N ILE A 89 17.00 -19.61 13.60
CA ILE A 89 16.94 -19.92 15.03
C ILE A 89 16.47 -18.69 15.82
N SER A 90 17.06 -17.52 15.58
CA SER A 90 16.69 -16.28 16.28
C SER A 90 15.23 -15.88 16.04
N THR A 91 14.76 -16.03 14.81
CA THR A 91 13.38 -15.70 14.42
C THR A 91 12.38 -16.70 14.99
N GLY A 92 12.69 -18.01 14.95
CA GLY A 92 11.86 -19.05 15.55
C GLY A 92 11.76 -18.90 17.07
N VAL A 93 12.86 -18.54 17.72
CA VAL A 93 12.93 -18.18 19.14
C VAL A 93 11.95 -17.06 19.49
N MET A 94 11.89 -16.00 18.69
CA MET A 94 10.92 -14.91 18.89
C MET A 94 9.48 -15.32 18.58
N GLN A 95 9.30 -16.23 17.63
CA GLN A 95 7.98 -16.70 17.21
C GLN A 95 7.24 -17.44 18.33
N LEU A 96 7.94 -18.15 19.22
CA LEU A 96 7.34 -18.94 20.29
C LEU A 96 6.47 -18.09 21.25
N PRO A 97 7.01 -17.11 22.00
CA PRO A 97 6.18 -16.32 22.90
C PRO A 97 5.17 -15.44 22.15
N GLN A 98 5.53 -14.91 20.97
CA GLN A 98 4.62 -14.08 20.18
C GLN A 98 3.42 -14.90 19.66
N GLY A 99 3.65 -16.14 19.24
CA GLY A 99 2.60 -17.07 18.81
C GLY A 99 1.60 -17.33 19.92
N LEU A 100 2.09 -17.72 21.12
CA LEU A 100 1.25 -17.95 22.30
C LEU A 100 0.42 -16.71 22.66
N ALA A 101 1.07 -15.55 22.71
CA ALA A 101 0.42 -14.30 23.08
C ALA A 101 -0.64 -13.84 22.06
N TYR A 102 -0.36 -14.01 20.76
CA TYR A 102 -1.28 -13.63 19.70
C TYR A 102 -2.46 -14.59 19.55
N ALA A 103 -2.32 -15.86 19.88
CA ALA A 103 -3.46 -16.77 20.00
C ALA A 103 -4.46 -16.31 21.07
N MET A 104 -3.96 -15.86 22.23
CA MET A 104 -4.81 -15.30 23.28
C MET A 104 -5.56 -14.03 22.82
N LEU A 105 -4.90 -13.17 22.02
CA LEU A 105 -5.56 -12.04 21.37
C LEU A 105 -6.67 -12.48 20.42
N ALA A 106 -6.41 -13.53 19.63
CA ALA A 106 -7.38 -14.19 18.75
C ALA A 106 -8.49 -14.96 19.49
N ALA A 107 -8.54 -14.90 20.83
CA ALA A 107 -9.52 -15.57 21.67
C ALA A 107 -9.50 -17.11 21.55
N VAL A 108 -8.40 -17.69 21.10
CA VAL A 108 -8.21 -19.14 20.97
C VAL A 108 -7.13 -19.63 21.93
N PRO A 109 -7.12 -20.94 22.25
CA PRO A 109 -6.07 -21.50 23.10
C PRO A 109 -4.66 -21.23 22.55
N PRO A 110 -3.66 -21.01 23.43
CA PRO A 110 -2.31 -20.61 23.03
C PRO A 110 -1.61 -21.54 22.02
N VAL A 111 -1.91 -22.84 22.05
CA VAL A 111 -1.34 -23.84 21.13
C VAL A 111 -1.60 -23.54 19.65
N PHE A 112 -2.77 -22.96 19.32
CA PHE A 112 -3.10 -22.61 17.94
C PHE A 112 -2.22 -21.48 17.39
N GLY A 113 -1.61 -20.70 18.29
CA GLY A 113 -0.56 -19.74 17.95
C GLY A 113 0.71 -20.42 17.46
N LEU A 114 1.09 -21.55 18.06
CA LEU A 114 2.24 -22.33 17.63
C LEU A 114 1.96 -23.05 16.29
N TYR A 115 0.75 -23.60 16.09
CA TYR A 115 0.38 -24.17 14.79
C TYR A 115 0.40 -23.12 13.67
N SER A 116 -0.15 -21.93 13.93
CA SER A 116 -0.14 -20.80 12.98
C SER A 116 1.27 -20.21 12.78
N SER A 117 2.19 -20.51 13.67
CA SER A 117 3.61 -20.16 13.55
C SER A 117 4.45 -21.21 12.81
N PHE A 118 3.87 -22.39 12.56
CA PHE A 118 4.54 -23.51 11.91
C PHE A 118 4.05 -23.68 10.46
N TYR A 119 2.80 -24.10 10.26
CA TYR A 119 2.29 -24.49 8.94
C TYR A 119 2.35 -23.37 7.89
N PRO A 120 1.87 -22.15 8.16
CA PRO A 120 1.87 -21.09 7.15
C PRO A 120 3.29 -20.63 6.77
N VAL A 121 4.23 -20.68 7.73
CA VAL A 121 5.62 -20.29 7.52
C VAL A 121 6.33 -21.30 6.64
N LEU A 122 6.11 -22.59 6.90
CA LEU A 122 6.59 -23.68 6.06
C LEU A 122 6.05 -23.58 4.63
N LEU A 123 4.75 -23.30 4.47
CA LEU A 123 4.11 -23.14 3.16
C LEU A 123 4.66 -21.92 2.42
N TYR A 124 4.94 -20.83 3.12
CA TYR A 124 5.46 -19.61 2.51
C TYR A 124 6.84 -19.80 1.89
N THR A 125 7.67 -20.72 2.41
CA THR A 125 8.96 -21.08 1.78
C THR A 125 8.80 -21.56 0.32
N PHE A 126 7.67 -22.18 -0.02
CA PHE A 126 7.41 -22.70 -1.37
C PHE A 126 6.84 -21.64 -2.32
N PHE A 127 5.92 -20.81 -1.83
CA PHE A 127 5.10 -19.90 -2.65
C PHE A 127 5.57 -18.44 -2.62
N GLY A 128 6.27 -18.02 -1.56
CA GLY A 128 6.69 -16.64 -1.31
C GLY A 128 7.77 -16.15 -2.27
N THR A 129 7.75 -14.85 -2.58
CA THR A 129 8.74 -14.19 -3.45
C THR A 129 9.71 -13.32 -2.70
N SER A 130 9.28 -12.73 -1.59
CA SER A 130 10.18 -12.00 -0.71
C SER A 130 11.12 -12.95 0.03
N LYS A 131 12.34 -12.48 0.34
CA LYS A 131 13.42 -13.27 0.96
C LYS A 131 13.66 -12.99 2.44
N HIS A 132 13.17 -11.86 2.94
CA HIS A 132 13.50 -11.32 4.27
C HIS A 132 12.28 -11.16 5.17
N ILE A 133 11.07 -11.40 4.64
CA ILE A 133 9.87 -11.22 5.45
C ILE A 133 9.61 -12.48 6.26
N SER A 134 9.27 -12.30 7.53
CA SER A 134 8.87 -13.39 8.42
C SER A 134 7.35 -13.44 8.48
N ILE A 135 6.76 -14.42 7.79
CA ILE A 135 5.33 -14.75 7.91
C ILE A 135 5.05 -15.41 9.26
N GLY A 136 3.87 -15.18 9.82
CA GLY A 136 3.39 -15.88 11.02
C GLY A 136 2.29 -15.09 11.72
N THR A 137 2.09 -15.37 13.01
CA THR A 137 1.10 -14.66 13.80
C THR A 137 1.41 -13.15 13.88
N PHE A 138 0.37 -12.33 13.88
CA PHE A 138 0.49 -10.88 13.98
C PHE A 138 -0.64 -10.28 14.83
N ALA A 139 -0.30 -9.30 15.67
CA ALA A 139 -1.20 -8.77 16.69
C ALA A 139 -2.52 -8.21 16.13
N VAL A 140 -2.44 -7.49 15.02
CA VAL A 140 -3.58 -6.79 14.40
C VAL A 140 -4.59 -7.78 13.84
N ILE A 141 -4.11 -8.76 13.06
CA ILE A 141 -4.94 -9.82 12.50
C ILE A 141 -5.53 -10.67 13.63
N SER A 142 -4.75 -10.94 14.68
CA SER A 142 -5.23 -11.70 15.84
C SER A 142 -6.35 -10.96 16.58
N LEU A 143 -6.26 -9.64 16.74
CA LEU A 143 -7.32 -8.84 17.36
C LEU A 143 -8.61 -8.85 16.51
N MET A 144 -8.50 -8.72 15.18
CA MET A 144 -9.64 -8.81 14.27
C MET A 144 -10.32 -10.18 14.35
N ILE A 145 -9.53 -11.26 14.34
CA ILE A 145 -10.02 -12.64 14.48
C ILE A 145 -10.69 -12.84 15.85
N GLY A 146 -10.06 -12.34 16.92
CA GLY A 146 -10.60 -12.45 18.27
C GLY A 146 -11.93 -11.72 18.45
N GLY A 147 -12.12 -10.60 17.74
CA GLY A 147 -13.40 -9.89 17.71
C GLY A 147 -14.53 -10.75 17.14
N VAL A 148 -14.26 -11.43 16.02
CA VAL A 148 -15.20 -12.36 15.38
C VAL A 148 -15.45 -13.59 16.25
N ALA A 149 -14.39 -14.22 16.77
CA ALA A 149 -14.49 -15.41 17.61
C ALA A 149 -15.37 -15.18 18.86
N VAL A 150 -15.22 -14.02 19.49
CA VAL A 150 -16.01 -13.65 20.68
C VAL A 150 -17.46 -13.28 20.31
N ARG A 151 -17.68 -12.70 19.12
CA ARG A 151 -19.03 -12.37 18.62
C ARG A 151 -19.84 -13.63 18.30
N GLU A 152 -19.23 -14.60 17.62
CA GLU A 152 -19.90 -15.84 17.21
C GLU A 152 -19.99 -16.87 18.35
N ALA A 153 -19.07 -16.82 19.32
CA ALA A 153 -19.04 -17.69 20.49
C ALA A 153 -18.82 -16.86 21.79
N PRO A 154 -19.86 -16.12 22.24
CA PRO A 154 -19.80 -15.34 23.47
C PRO A 154 -19.81 -16.26 24.69
N ASP A 155 -19.22 -15.81 25.80
CA ASP A 155 -19.12 -16.61 27.03
C ASP A 155 -20.50 -17.01 27.59
N SER A 156 -21.55 -16.21 27.33
CA SER A 156 -22.94 -16.47 27.75
C SER A 156 -23.58 -17.71 27.12
N MET A 157 -23.12 -18.13 25.93
CA MET A 157 -23.63 -19.31 25.24
C MET A 157 -23.22 -20.63 25.93
N PHE A 158 -22.15 -20.59 26.73
CA PHE A 158 -21.55 -21.74 27.38
C PHE A 158 -21.71 -21.69 28.90
N ALA A 159 -22.68 -20.91 29.39
CA ALA A 159 -23.03 -20.86 30.79
C ALA A 159 -23.76 -22.16 31.20
N VAL A 160 -23.16 -22.90 32.12
CA VAL A 160 -23.75 -24.09 32.73
C VAL A 160 -24.44 -23.68 34.04
N ASN A 161 -25.73 -24.02 34.19
CA ASN A 161 -26.44 -23.83 35.45
C ASN A 161 -25.91 -24.80 36.50
N GLY A 162 -25.00 -24.33 37.35
CA GLY A 162 -24.59 -25.05 38.56
C GLY A 162 -25.73 -25.09 39.59
N THR A 163 -25.79 -26.16 40.38
CA THR A 163 -26.74 -26.33 41.49
C THR A 163 -26.53 -25.34 42.64
N ASN A 164 -25.38 -24.66 42.67
CA ASN A 164 -25.09 -23.50 43.51
C ASN A 164 -24.97 -22.29 42.58
N ALA A 165 -25.58 -21.16 42.93
CA ALA A 165 -25.85 -19.97 42.11
C ALA A 165 -24.65 -19.24 41.44
N SER A 166 -23.48 -19.88 41.28
CA SER A 166 -22.39 -19.44 40.41
C SER A 166 -22.59 -20.01 38.99
N GLN A 167 -22.74 -19.13 38.00
CA GLN A 167 -22.66 -19.51 36.59
C GLN A 167 -21.23 -20.01 36.30
N ILE A 168 -21.08 -21.29 36.00
CA ILE A 168 -19.80 -21.87 35.60
C ILE A 168 -19.78 -21.91 34.07
N VAL A 169 -18.78 -21.28 33.46
CA VAL A 169 -18.61 -21.30 32.00
C VAL A 169 -17.84 -22.56 31.61
N ASP A 170 -18.36 -23.33 30.66
CA ASP A 170 -17.62 -24.44 30.05
C ASP A 170 -16.56 -23.88 29.08
N PHE A 171 -15.34 -23.72 29.60
CA PHE A 171 -14.21 -23.19 28.84
C PHE A 171 -13.78 -24.10 27.69
N GLU A 172 -13.93 -25.43 27.82
CA GLU A 172 -13.48 -26.38 26.81
C GLU A 172 -14.41 -26.37 25.59
N ALA A 173 -15.72 -26.42 25.82
CA ALA A 173 -16.72 -26.33 24.75
C ALA A 173 -16.65 -24.98 24.02
N ARG A 174 -16.48 -23.89 24.79
CA ARG A 174 -16.32 -22.54 24.23
C ARG A 174 -15.09 -22.44 23.34
N ASP A 175 -13.94 -22.88 23.82
CA ASP A 175 -12.68 -22.76 23.09
C ASP A 175 -12.69 -23.65 21.83
N ALA A 176 -13.29 -24.84 21.90
CA ALA A 176 -13.51 -25.69 20.73
C ALA A 176 -14.36 -24.98 19.65
N ARG A 177 -15.47 -24.31 20.04
CA ARG A 177 -16.30 -23.56 19.10
C ARG A 177 -15.58 -22.34 18.52
N ARG A 178 -14.81 -21.62 19.34
CA ARG A 178 -14.00 -20.48 18.86
C ARG A 178 -12.98 -20.92 17.83
N VAL A 179 -12.28 -22.03 18.07
CA VAL A 179 -11.33 -22.60 17.10
C VAL A 179 -12.03 -22.95 15.79
N GLU A 180 -13.20 -23.57 15.83
CA GLU A 180 -13.96 -23.91 14.62
C GLU A 180 -14.33 -22.68 13.79
N VAL A 181 -14.84 -21.61 14.43
CA VAL A 181 -15.15 -20.33 13.76
C VAL A 181 -13.89 -19.70 13.16
N VAL A 182 -12.79 -19.71 13.91
CA VAL A 182 -11.52 -19.09 13.49
C VAL A 182 -10.88 -19.84 12.33
N VAL A 183 -10.97 -21.17 12.31
CA VAL A 183 -10.50 -22.01 11.21
C VAL A 183 -11.33 -21.78 9.95
N ALA A 184 -12.67 -21.72 10.07
CA ALA A 184 -13.56 -21.38 8.97
C ALA A 184 -13.28 -19.98 8.41
N LEU A 185 -13.12 -18.99 9.29
CA LEU A 185 -12.74 -17.62 8.93
C LEU A 185 -11.41 -17.58 8.17
N THR A 186 -10.40 -18.32 8.65
CA THR A 186 -9.07 -18.37 8.03
C THR A 186 -9.09 -19.04 6.66
N THR A 187 -9.89 -20.09 6.52
CA THR A 187 -10.13 -20.74 5.23
C THR A 187 -10.71 -19.75 4.23
N LEU A 188 -11.73 -19.00 4.65
CA LEU A 188 -12.38 -17.99 3.81
C LEU A 188 -11.44 -16.84 3.45
N VAL A 189 -10.63 -16.36 4.40
CA VAL A 189 -9.56 -15.38 4.14
C VAL A 189 -8.60 -15.88 3.07
N GLY A 190 -8.13 -17.13 3.18
CA GLY A 190 -7.23 -17.74 2.20
C GLY A 190 -7.84 -17.86 0.82
N ILE A 191 -9.11 -18.28 0.72
CA ILE A 191 -9.87 -18.35 -0.54
C ILE A 191 -10.00 -16.95 -1.16
N ILE A 192 -10.40 -15.94 -0.38
CA ILE A 192 -10.55 -14.56 -0.87
C ILE A 192 -9.20 -14.04 -1.39
N GLN A 193 -8.11 -14.20 -0.64
CA GLN A 193 -6.78 -13.78 -1.07
C GLN A 193 -6.34 -14.50 -2.34
N PHE A 194 -6.52 -15.82 -2.42
CA PHE A 194 -6.20 -16.59 -3.61
C PHE A 194 -7.00 -16.13 -4.84
N VAL A 195 -8.32 -15.95 -4.71
CA VAL A 195 -9.19 -15.47 -5.79
C VAL A 195 -8.81 -14.06 -6.24
N LEU A 196 -8.57 -13.14 -5.30
CA LEU A 196 -8.11 -11.79 -5.61
C LEU A 196 -6.75 -11.81 -6.33
N GLY A 197 -5.85 -12.72 -5.96
CA GLY A 197 -4.58 -12.96 -6.63
C GLY A 197 -4.76 -13.43 -8.08
N LEU A 198 -5.66 -14.41 -8.31
CA LEU A 198 -5.98 -14.90 -9.66
C LEU A 198 -6.61 -13.81 -10.54
N LEU A 199 -7.46 -12.98 -9.96
CA LEU A 199 -8.08 -11.80 -10.60
C LEU A 199 -7.09 -10.63 -10.79
N ARG A 200 -5.83 -10.80 -10.39
CA ARG A 200 -4.75 -9.80 -10.46
C ARG A 200 -5.04 -8.50 -9.69
N PHE A 201 -5.75 -8.60 -8.57
CA PHE A 201 -5.99 -7.47 -7.66
C PHE A 201 -4.73 -7.04 -6.88
N GLY A 202 -3.56 -7.64 -7.11
CA GLY A 202 -2.30 -7.19 -6.54
C GLY A 202 -1.93 -5.76 -6.96
N PHE A 203 -2.58 -5.17 -7.98
CA PHE A 203 -2.47 -3.74 -8.28
C PHE A 203 -2.96 -2.85 -7.12
N LEU A 204 -3.86 -3.34 -6.25
CA LEU A 204 -4.34 -2.58 -5.09
C LEU A 204 -3.19 -2.23 -4.14
N ALA A 205 -2.11 -3.01 -4.14
CA ALA A 205 -0.87 -2.73 -3.42
C ALA A 205 -0.12 -1.47 -3.91
N ILE A 206 -0.55 -0.85 -5.01
CA ILE A 206 -0.04 0.44 -5.49
C ILE A 206 -0.72 1.59 -4.73
N TYR A 207 -1.98 1.42 -4.31
CA TYR A 207 -2.77 2.46 -3.64
C TYR A 207 -2.58 2.49 -2.12
N LEU A 208 -1.96 1.45 -1.54
CA LEU A 208 -1.53 1.41 -0.14
C LEU A 208 -0.25 2.21 0.05
N THR A 209 -0.40 3.53 0.15
CA THR A 209 0.73 4.43 0.36
C THR A 209 1.42 4.18 1.69
N GLU A 210 2.72 4.42 1.76
CA GLU A 210 3.48 4.24 3.00
C GLU A 210 2.91 5.04 4.19
N PRO A 211 2.50 6.32 4.05
CA PRO A 211 1.86 7.08 5.13
C PRO A 211 0.55 6.44 5.63
N LEU A 212 -0.26 5.87 4.73
CA LEU A 212 -1.50 5.18 5.10
C LEU A 212 -1.19 3.97 5.98
N VAL A 213 -0.24 3.13 5.54
CA VAL A 213 0.12 1.90 6.25
C VAL A 213 0.73 2.22 7.61
N ARG A 214 1.63 3.20 7.70
CA ARG A 214 2.23 3.63 8.97
C ARG A 214 1.18 4.20 9.95
N GLY A 215 0.25 5.03 9.47
CA GLY A 215 -0.85 5.54 10.30
C GLY A 215 -1.76 4.41 10.80
N PHE A 216 -2.10 3.47 9.92
CA PHE A 216 -2.93 2.30 10.23
C PHE A 216 -2.25 1.37 11.26
N THR A 217 -0.97 1.04 11.06
CA THR A 217 -0.22 0.18 11.98
C THR A 217 -0.05 0.84 13.35
N THR A 218 0.15 2.16 13.41
CA THR A 218 0.23 2.89 14.68
C THR A 218 -1.11 2.86 15.43
N ALA A 219 -2.24 3.04 14.73
CA ALA A 219 -3.56 2.88 15.32
C ALA A 219 -3.80 1.46 15.83
N ALA A 220 -3.37 0.46 15.07
CA ALA A 220 -3.48 -0.93 15.48
C ALA A 220 -2.62 -1.25 16.71
N ALA A 221 -1.45 -0.63 16.85
CA ALA A 221 -0.64 -0.73 18.06
C ALA A 221 -1.38 -0.15 19.30
N VAL A 222 -2.18 0.91 19.14
CA VAL A 222 -3.05 1.43 20.22
C VAL A 222 -4.09 0.40 20.64
N HIS A 223 -4.84 -0.17 19.69
CA HIS A 223 -5.84 -1.21 19.95
C HIS A 223 -5.26 -2.42 20.68
N VAL A 224 -4.12 -2.91 20.21
CA VAL A 224 -3.44 -4.06 20.83
C VAL A 224 -2.95 -3.69 22.23
N SER A 225 -2.36 -2.50 22.41
CA SER A 225 -1.86 -2.05 23.72
C SER A 225 -2.97 -1.98 24.75
N VAL A 226 -4.10 -1.37 24.40
CA VAL A 226 -5.29 -1.31 25.27
C VAL A 226 -5.79 -2.71 25.62
N SER A 227 -5.78 -3.64 24.66
CA SER A 227 -6.16 -5.04 24.89
C SER A 227 -5.19 -5.79 25.81
N GLN A 228 -3.93 -5.35 25.93
CA GLN A 228 -2.93 -5.96 26.83
C GLN A 228 -3.01 -5.46 28.27
N ILE A 229 -3.54 -4.26 28.52
CA ILE A 229 -3.54 -3.65 29.86
C ILE A 229 -4.21 -4.57 30.89
N LYS A 230 -5.30 -5.25 30.53
CA LYS A 230 -6.00 -6.17 31.43
C LYS A 230 -5.13 -7.35 31.89
N TYR A 231 -4.25 -7.86 31.02
CA TYR A 231 -3.34 -8.96 31.34
C TYR A 231 -2.14 -8.48 32.18
N LEU A 232 -1.69 -7.24 32.00
CA LEU A 232 -0.68 -6.63 32.85
C LEU A 232 -1.19 -6.37 34.28
N LEU A 233 -2.46 -5.98 34.41
CA LEU A 233 -3.11 -5.76 35.71
C LEU A 233 -3.67 -7.04 36.34
N GLY A 234 -3.85 -8.12 35.56
CA GLY A 234 -4.50 -9.34 36.03
C GLY A 234 -5.99 -9.14 36.34
N VAL A 235 -6.69 -8.30 35.57
CA VAL A 235 -8.12 -8.02 35.74
C VAL A 235 -8.95 -8.65 34.63
N HIS A 236 -10.12 -9.18 34.98
CA HIS A 236 -11.08 -9.70 34.01
C HIS A 236 -11.98 -8.58 33.49
N THR A 237 -11.98 -8.36 32.18
CA THR A 237 -12.83 -7.38 31.50
C THR A 237 -13.50 -7.98 30.27
N ALA A 238 -14.73 -7.52 30.02
CA ALA A 238 -15.44 -7.83 28.79
C ALA A 238 -14.65 -7.33 27.57
N ARG A 239 -14.71 -8.08 26.47
CA ARG A 239 -14.13 -7.65 25.19
C ARG A 239 -15.17 -6.85 24.42
N PHE A 240 -14.81 -5.63 24.03
CA PHE A 240 -15.68 -4.76 23.22
C PHE A 240 -15.21 -4.78 21.77
N ASN A 241 -16.17 -4.85 20.85
CA ASN A 241 -15.93 -4.78 19.41
C ASN A 241 -16.72 -3.62 18.80
N GLY A 242 -16.26 -3.12 17.65
CA GLY A 242 -16.92 -2.05 16.89
C GLY A 242 -16.35 -0.65 17.15
N PRO A 243 -17.07 0.39 16.69
CA PRO A 243 -16.66 1.77 16.87
C PRO A 243 -16.48 2.13 18.34
N LEU A 244 -15.42 2.88 18.65
CA LEU A 244 -15.03 3.31 20.00
C LEU A 244 -14.71 2.17 20.97
N SER A 245 -14.49 0.94 20.48
CA SER A 245 -14.08 -0.23 21.28
C SER A 245 -12.86 0.04 22.18
N VAL A 246 -11.89 0.85 21.73
CA VAL A 246 -10.74 1.29 22.54
C VAL A 246 -11.18 2.03 23.79
N VAL A 247 -12.13 2.95 23.65
CA VAL A 247 -12.62 3.79 24.76
C VAL A 247 -13.40 2.95 25.75
N TYR A 248 -14.30 2.07 25.26
CA TYR A 248 -15.05 1.16 26.14
C TYR A 248 -14.14 0.16 26.87
N SER A 249 -13.11 -0.35 26.19
CA SER A 249 -12.14 -1.26 26.81
C SER A 249 -11.33 -0.56 27.90
N LEU A 250 -10.92 0.68 27.67
CA LEU A 250 -10.24 1.50 28.70
C LEU A 250 -11.17 1.79 29.89
N ASP A 251 -12.40 2.23 29.65
CA ASP A 251 -13.39 2.48 30.71
C ASP A 251 -13.61 1.22 31.57
N ALA A 252 -13.78 0.06 30.95
CA ALA A 252 -13.94 -1.20 31.67
C ALA A 252 -12.72 -1.57 32.52
N VAL A 253 -11.50 -1.34 32.02
CA VAL A 253 -10.27 -1.55 32.79
C VAL A 253 -10.19 -0.57 33.98
N PHE A 254 -10.49 0.72 33.76
CA PHE A 254 -10.44 1.72 34.83
C PHE A 254 -11.49 1.48 35.91
N ARG A 255 -12.69 1.00 35.56
CA ARG A 255 -13.71 0.61 36.54
C ARG A 255 -13.28 -0.57 37.41
N ASN A 256 -12.57 -1.54 36.83
CA ASN A 256 -12.11 -2.75 37.53
C ASN A 256 -10.72 -2.62 38.14
N ILE A 257 -10.11 -1.42 38.15
CA ILE A 257 -8.72 -1.21 38.60
C ILE A 257 -8.49 -1.63 40.05
N ALA A 258 -9.50 -1.56 40.91
CA ALA A 258 -9.42 -1.99 42.31
C ALA A 258 -9.27 -3.52 42.47
N SER A 259 -9.63 -4.31 41.46
CA SER A 259 -9.52 -5.77 41.45
C SER A 259 -8.17 -6.29 40.91
N THR A 260 -7.18 -5.41 40.77
CA THR A 260 -5.86 -5.73 40.21
C THR A 260 -5.10 -6.73 41.09
N ASN A 261 -4.55 -7.77 40.46
CA ASN A 261 -3.65 -8.69 41.12
C ASN A 261 -2.25 -8.05 41.23
N VAL A 262 -1.85 -7.70 42.44
CA VAL A 262 -0.58 -6.99 42.72
C VAL A 262 0.64 -7.80 42.27
N VAL A 263 0.63 -9.12 42.44
CA VAL A 263 1.74 -10.00 42.03
C VAL A 263 1.87 -9.99 40.50
N THR A 264 0.73 -10.06 39.80
CA THR A 264 0.68 -10.00 38.34
C THR A 264 1.22 -8.66 37.81
N LEU A 265 0.86 -7.55 38.47
CA LEU A 265 1.34 -6.21 38.14
C LEU A 265 2.86 -6.08 38.34
N ILE A 266 3.39 -6.56 39.47
CA ILE A 266 4.83 -6.50 39.75
C ILE A 266 5.61 -7.31 38.72
N ILE A 267 5.19 -8.54 38.42
CA ILE A 267 5.83 -9.39 37.40
C ILE A 267 5.80 -8.69 36.03
N GLY A 268 4.62 -8.18 35.64
CA GLY A 268 4.46 -7.48 34.37
C GLY A 268 5.34 -6.23 34.24
N LEU A 269 5.43 -5.43 35.31
CA LEU A 269 6.27 -4.23 35.36
C LEU A 269 7.77 -4.58 35.27
N VAL A 270 8.24 -5.54 36.07
CA VAL A 270 9.63 -5.99 36.05
C VAL A 270 10.01 -6.54 34.68
N CYS A 271 9.16 -7.37 34.09
CA CYS A 271 9.38 -7.91 32.75
C CYS A 271 9.41 -6.81 31.69
N THR A 272 8.49 -5.83 31.76
CA THR A 272 8.44 -4.71 30.82
C THR A 272 9.71 -3.86 30.89
N VAL A 273 10.15 -3.50 32.10
CA VAL A 273 11.38 -2.72 32.31
C VAL A 273 12.60 -3.48 31.81
N PHE A 274 12.71 -4.78 32.14
CA PHE A 274 13.81 -5.62 31.67
C PHE A 274 13.86 -5.72 30.15
N LEU A 275 12.73 -6.04 29.49
CA LEU A 275 12.66 -6.16 28.03
C LEU A 275 12.96 -4.83 27.34
N TYR A 276 12.46 -3.72 27.88
CA TYR A 276 12.78 -2.38 27.36
C TYR A 276 14.28 -2.10 27.45
N PHE A 277 14.90 -2.40 28.60
CA PHE A 277 16.34 -2.23 28.80
C PHE A 277 17.17 -3.08 27.83
N ILE A 278 16.84 -4.36 27.65
CA ILE A 278 17.52 -5.22 26.67
C ILE A 278 17.37 -4.67 25.25
N LYS A 279 16.21 -4.13 24.90
CA LYS A 279 15.97 -3.52 23.58
C LYS A 279 16.80 -2.26 23.37
N ASP A 280 16.90 -1.38 24.37
CA ASP A 280 17.75 -0.19 24.31
C ASP A 280 19.25 -0.57 24.23
N LEU A 281 19.68 -1.60 24.97
CA LEU A 281 21.03 -2.15 24.87
C LEU A 281 21.33 -2.70 23.47
N ASN A 282 20.42 -3.49 22.91
CA ASN A 282 20.57 -4.03 21.55
C ASN A 282 20.67 -2.91 20.51
N GLU A 283 19.89 -1.83 20.64
CA GLU A 283 19.97 -0.66 19.74
C GLU A 283 21.30 0.09 19.90
N ARG A 284 21.75 0.37 21.14
CA ARG A 284 23.00 1.09 21.41
C ARG A 284 24.26 0.32 20.99
N PHE A 285 24.28 -0.99 21.23
CA PHE A 285 25.45 -1.84 20.98
C PHE A 285 25.34 -2.64 19.67
N LYS A 286 24.43 -2.25 18.76
CA LYS A 286 24.23 -2.91 17.45
C LYS A 286 25.51 -3.11 16.63
N LYS A 287 26.50 -2.22 16.77
CA LYS A 287 27.79 -2.33 16.06
C LYS A 287 28.76 -3.34 16.67
N LYS A 288 28.60 -3.66 17.96
CA LYS A 288 29.50 -4.55 18.73
C LYS A 288 28.92 -5.94 18.93
N LEU A 289 27.59 -6.08 18.92
CA LEU A 289 26.89 -7.35 19.08
C LEU A 289 26.47 -7.88 17.69
N PRO A 290 27.14 -8.94 17.16
CA PRO A 290 26.77 -9.53 15.88
C PRO A 290 25.42 -10.25 15.91
N ILE A 291 24.95 -10.65 17.10
CA ILE A 291 23.66 -11.32 17.31
C ILE A 291 22.90 -10.53 18.39
N PRO A 292 21.64 -10.09 18.14
CA PRO A 292 20.84 -9.39 19.14
C PRO A 292 20.52 -10.32 20.31
N ILE A 293 20.55 -9.79 21.54
CA ILE A 293 20.24 -10.57 22.74
C ILE A 293 18.74 -10.91 22.72
N PRO A 294 18.35 -12.20 22.80
CA PRO A 294 16.95 -12.63 22.77
C PRO A 294 16.28 -12.44 24.14
N GLY A 295 15.99 -11.18 24.49
CA GLY A 295 15.40 -10.81 25.78
C GLY A 295 14.06 -11.50 26.06
N GLU A 296 13.26 -11.74 25.02
CA GLU A 296 11.95 -12.38 25.11
C GLU A 296 12.05 -13.80 25.68
N ILE A 297 13.01 -14.61 25.19
CA ILE A 297 13.19 -15.98 25.69
C ILE A 297 13.76 -15.99 27.10
N ILE A 298 14.71 -15.10 27.40
CA ILE A 298 15.29 -15.01 28.75
C ILE A 298 14.17 -14.77 29.77
N VAL A 299 13.28 -13.82 29.49
CA VAL A 299 12.13 -13.55 30.35
C VAL A 299 11.20 -14.75 30.43
N VAL A 300 10.89 -15.41 29.31
CA VAL A 300 10.03 -16.59 29.31
C VAL A 300 10.61 -17.72 30.17
N ILE A 301 11.88 -18.06 30.01
CA ILE A 301 12.54 -19.13 30.78
C ILE A 301 12.55 -18.79 32.28
N VAL A 302 13.00 -17.58 32.63
CA VAL A 302 13.12 -17.16 34.03
C VAL A 302 11.75 -17.07 34.69
N SER A 303 10.77 -16.42 34.05
CA SER A 303 9.42 -16.28 34.61
C SER A 303 8.69 -17.62 34.73
N THR A 304 8.88 -18.53 33.77
CA THR A 304 8.34 -19.89 33.84
C THR A 304 8.92 -20.65 35.02
N GLY A 305 10.25 -20.60 35.21
CA GLY A 305 10.93 -21.27 36.32
C GLY A 305 10.48 -20.73 37.69
N ILE A 306 10.35 -19.41 37.82
CA ILE A 306 9.85 -18.76 39.04
C ILE A 306 8.37 -19.12 39.29
N SER A 307 7.53 -19.06 38.26
CA SER A 307 6.10 -19.37 38.35
C SER A 307 5.86 -20.82 38.76
N TYR A 308 6.63 -21.76 38.20
CA TYR A 308 6.61 -23.16 38.57
C TYR A 308 7.10 -23.39 40.02
N GLY A 309 8.24 -22.82 40.40
CA GLY A 309 8.83 -23.02 41.72
C GLY A 309 8.01 -22.43 42.88
N MET A 310 7.31 -21.31 42.63
CA MET A 310 6.46 -20.65 43.64
C MET A 310 4.98 -21.05 43.56
N VAL A 311 4.61 -21.90 42.60
CA VAL A 311 3.22 -22.30 42.30
C VAL A 311 2.31 -21.06 42.25
N MET A 312 2.70 -20.09 41.41
CA MET A 312 2.11 -18.74 41.42
C MET A 312 0.61 -18.71 41.10
N SER A 313 0.12 -19.66 40.31
CA SER A 313 -1.29 -19.73 39.96
C SER A 313 -2.17 -20.06 41.18
N GLU A 314 -1.77 -21.04 42.00
CA GLU A 314 -2.54 -21.47 43.17
C GLU A 314 -2.35 -20.53 44.37
N ASN A 315 -1.10 -20.12 44.64
CA ASN A 315 -0.77 -19.33 45.84
C ASN A 315 -1.13 -17.85 45.70
N TYR A 316 -1.04 -17.28 44.49
CA TYR A 316 -1.19 -15.84 44.25
C TYR A 316 -2.26 -15.50 43.21
N GLY A 317 -3.01 -16.49 42.71
CA GLY A 317 -4.08 -16.26 41.73
C GLY A 317 -3.58 -15.64 40.41
N VAL A 318 -2.33 -15.88 40.03
CA VAL A 318 -1.77 -15.38 38.77
C VAL A 318 -2.30 -16.22 37.61
N GLU A 319 -2.83 -15.56 36.58
CA GLU A 319 -3.30 -16.23 35.37
C GLU A 319 -2.09 -16.78 34.57
N VAL A 320 -2.14 -18.08 34.24
CA VAL A 320 -1.11 -18.78 33.48
C VAL A 320 -1.67 -19.33 32.17
N VAL A 321 -0.78 -19.64 31.23
CA VAL A 321 -1.12 -20.17 29.89
C VAL A 321 -1.96 -21.45 29.96
N GLY A 322 -1.74 -22.29 30.97
CA GLY A 322 -2.55 -23.50 31.19
C GLY A 322 -2.13 -24.67 30.31
N LYS A 323 -3.00 -25.67 30.18
CA LYS A 323 -2.67 -26.95 29.53
C LYS A 323 -2.44 -26.77 28.03
N ILE A 324 -1.26 -27.19 27.57
CA ILE A 324 -0.91 -27.24 26.14
C ILE A 324 -0.84 -28.71 25.73
N PRO A 325 -1.69 -29.17 24.78
CA PRO A 325 -1.62 -30.53 24.27
C PRO A 325 -0.31 -30.71 23.49
N THR A 326 0.38 -31.83 23.74
CA THR A 326 1.61 -32.18 23.02
C THR A 326 1.27 -32.83 21.69
N GLY A 327 2.00 -32.44 20.64
CA GLY A 327 1.86 -33.01 19.30
C GLY A 327 0.97 -32.20 18.34
N LEU A 328 0.78 -32.79 17.16
CA LEU A 328 0.02 -32.19 16.05
C LEU A 328 -1.41 -32.73 16.05
N LEU A 329 -2.36 -31.83 15.79
CA LEU A 329 -3.75 -32.21 15.59
C LEU A 329 -3.95 -32.79 14.18
N PRO A 330 -4.82 -33.80 14.01
CA PRO A 330 -5.18 -34.29 12.69
C PRO A 330 -5.91 -33.20 11.88
N PRO A 331 -5.77 -33.22 10.55
CA PRO A 331 -6.43 -32.23 9.71
C PRO A 331 -7.95 -32.36 9.82
N LYS A 332 -8.65 -31.23 9.93
CA LYS A 332 -10.12 -31.16 9.99
C LYS A 332 -10.63 -30.25 8.87
N ILE A 333 -11.72 -30.67 8.22
CA ILE A 333 -12.40 -29.85 7.23
C ILE A 333 -13.17 -28.73 7.96
N PRO A 334 -12.99 -27.45 7.60
CA PRO A 334 -13.73 -26.34 8.17
C PRO A 334 -15.23 -26.45 7.89
N ASP A 335 -16.07 -26.03 8.84
CA ASP A 335 -17.51 -25.95 8.61
C ASP A 335 -17.84 -24.82 7.63
N PHE A 336 -18.33 -25.18 6.45
CA PHE A 336 -18.70 -24.23 5.40
C PHE A 336 -20.02 -23.50 5.70
N SER A 337 -20.82 -23.98 6.67
CA SER A 337 -22.13 -23.40 6.99
C SER A 337 -22.04 -21.98 7.54
N VAL A 338 -20.95 -21.65 8.25
CA VAL A 338 -20.73 -20.33 8.87
C VAL A 338 -20.18 -19.28 7.90
N PHE A 339 -19.81 -19.66 6.67
CA PHE A 339 -19.14 -18.76 5.72
C PHE A 339 -19.92 -17.47 5.39
N PRO A 340 -21.25 -17.51 5.14
CA PRO A 340 -21.99 -16.30 4.78
C PRO A 340 -21.95 -15.20 5.84
N GLY A 341 -21.98 -15.58 7.13
CA GLY A 341 -21.90 -14.62 8.24
C GLY A 341 -20.51 -14.04 8.45
N LEU A 342 -19.46 -14.78 8.03
CA LEU A 342 -18.05 -14.41 8.23
C LEU A 342 -17.45 -13.64 7.04
N PHE A 343 -18.16 -13.56 5.91
CA PHE A 343 -17.62 -12.98 4.68
C PHE A 343 -17.11 -11.53 4.81
N PRO A 344 -17.83 -10.59 5.44
CA PRO A 344 -17.34 -9.21 5.59
C PRO A 344 -16.04 -9.13 6.40
N ASP A 345 -15.96 -9.87 7.51
CA ASP A 345 -14.77 -9.90 8.35
C ASP A 345 -13.60 -10.58 7.63
N ALA A 346 -13.86 -11.69 6.92
CA ALA A 346 -12.86 -12.40 6.13
C ALA A 346 -12.28 -11.50 5.02
N PHE A 347 -13.13 -10.74 4.33
CA PHE A 347 -12.69 -9.78 3.32
C PHE A 347 -11.81 -8.68 3.92
N ALA A 348 -12.21 -8.11 5.06
CA ALA A 348 -11.40 -7.10 5.76
C ALA A 348 -10.04 -7.66 6.18
N ILE A 349 -10.02 -8.84 6.81
CA ILE A 349 -8.78 -9.53 7.25
C ILE A 349 -7.89 -9.87 6.03
N ALA A 350 -8.49 -10.31 4.92
CA ALA A 350 -7.76 -10.62 3.69
C ALA A 350 -7.01 -9.41 3.13
N VAL A 351 -7.69 -8.25 3.04
CA VAL A 351 -7.12 -7.00 2.53
C VAL A 351 -6.08 -6.44 3.50
N VAL A 352 -6.36 -6.38 4.80
CA VAL A 352 -5.40 -5.93 5.83
C VAL A 352 -4.16 -6.83 5.85
N GLY A 353 -4.36 -8.14 5.86
CA GLY A 353 -3.29 -9.13 5.90
C GLY A 353 -2.38 -9.06 4.68
N PHE A 354 -2.96 -8.91 3.49
CA PHE A 354 -2.19 -8.71 2.26
C PHE A 354 -1.46 -7.37 2.25
N SER A 355 -2.14 -6.28 2.65
CA SER A 355 -1.59 -4.92 2.70
C SER A 355 -0.28 -4.87 3.51
N ILE A 356 -0.30 -5.44 4.72
CA ILE A 356 0.87 -5.45 5.60
C ILE A 356 2.00 -6.30 4.99
N ALA A 357 1.67 -7.48 4.45
CA ALA A 357 2.65 -8.37 3.83
C ALA A 357 3.35 -7.71 2.63
N ILE A 358 2.59 -7.16 1.67
CA ILE A 358 3.17 -6.57 0.46
C ILE A 358 3.93 -5.27 0.75
N SER A 359 3.45 -4.43 1.68
CA SER A 359 4.17 -3.23 2.08
C SER A 359 5.53 -3.57 2.67
N LEU A 360 5.60 -4.58 3.53
CA LEU A 360 6.87 -5.00 4.12
C LEU A 360 7.79 -5.69 3.10
N ALA A 361 7.23 -6.54 2.24
CA ALA A 361 7.98 -7.16 1.17
C ALA A 361 8.63 -6.11 0.25
N LYS A 362 7.90 -5.07 -0.14
CA LYS A 362 8.43 -3.96 -0.96
C LYS A 362 9.52 -3.15 -0.24
N ILE A 363 9.40 -2.92 1.07
CA ILE A 363 10.43 -2.20 1.85
C ILE A 363 11.76 -2.97 1.80
N PHE A 364 11.75 -4.28 2.06
CA PHE A 364 12.98 -5.08 1.99
C PHE A 364 13.48 -5.29 0.57
N ALA A 365 12.57 -5.41 -0.40
CA ALA A 365 12.91 -5.48 -1.82
C ALA A 365 13.70 -4.24 -2.27
N LEU A 366 13.20 -3.05 -1.93
CA LEU A 366 13.87 -1.78 -2.22
C LEU A 366 15.22 -1.69 -1.50
N LYS A 367 15.28 -2.09 -0.23
CA LYS A 367 16.50 -2.03 0.59
C LYS A 367 17.62 -2.95 0.08
N HIS A 368 17.28 -4.14 -0.43
CA HIS A 368 18.24 -5.14 -0.91
C HIS A 368 18.33 -5.23 -2.44
N GLY A 369 17.66 -4.35 -3.17
CA GLY A 369 17.77 -4.25 -4.64
C GLY A 369 17.14 -5.43 -5.39
N TYR A 370 16.07 -6.05 -4.87
CA TYR A 370 15.27 -7.03 -5.60
C TYR A 370 13.84 -6.52 -5.85
N SER A 371 13.06 -7.25 -6.65
CA SER A 371 11.66 -6.90 -6.95
C SER A 371 10.71 -7.96 -6.40
N VAL A 372 9.50 -7.53 -6.03
CA VAL A 372 8.45 -8.38 -5.48
C VAL A 372 7.18 -8.16 -6.32
N ASP A 373 6.56 -9.26 -6.76
CA ASP A 373 5.27 -9.21 -7.46
C ASP A 373 4.12 -9.27 -6.45
N GLY A 374 3.30 -8.23 -6.42
CA GLY A 374 2.14 -8.15 -5.54
C GLY A 374 1.07 -9.21 -5.82
N ASN A 375 0.91 -9.66 -7.07
CA ASN A 375 -0.06 -10.71 -7.38
C ASN A 375 0.40 -12.07 -6.83
N GLN A 376 1.69 -12.39 -7.02
CA GLN A 376 2.24 -13.64 -6.52
C GLN A 376 2.27 -13.65 -4.98
N GLU A 377 2.59 -12.54 -4.32
CA GLU A 377 2.48 -12.43 -2.86
C GLU A 377 1.04 -12.63 -2.37
N LEU A 378 0.05 -12.10 -3.09
CA LEU A 378 -1.37 -12.28 -2.75
C LEU A 378 -1.79 -13.75 -2.88
N ILE A 379 -1.35 -14.43 -3.94
CA ILE A 379 -1.58 -15.87 -4.15
C ILE A 379 -0.88 -16.68 -3.07
N ALA A 380 0.40 -16.38 -2.78
CA ALA A 380 1.20 -17.08 -1.80
C ALA A 380 0.59 -16.99 -0.40
N LEU A 381 0.23 -15.78 0.04
CA LEU A 381 -0.41 -15.58 1.34
C LEU A 381 -1.77 -16.27 1.42
N GLY A 382 -2.56 -16.22 0.34
CA GLY A 382 -3.85 -16.90 0.25
C GLY A 382 -3.73 -18.42 0.36
N LEU A 383 -2.77 -19.02 -0.34
CA LEU A 383 -2.47 -20.45 -0.24
C LEU A 383 -1.97 -20.83 1.15
N CYS A 384 -1.08 -20.03 1.74
CA CYS A 384 -0.61 -20.26 3.11
C CYS A 384 -1.77 -20.30 4.11
N ASN A 385 -2.68 -19.32 4.06
CA ASN A 385 -3.85 -19.27 4.95
C ASN A 385 -4.85 -20.40 4.65
N PHE A 386 -5.14 -20.66 3.37
CA PHE A 386 -6.08 -21.70 2.96
C PHE A 386 -5.58 -23.10 3.35
N MET A 387 -4.36 -23.48 2.94
CA MET A 387 -3.83 -24.83 3.18
C MET A 387 -3.52 -25.07 4.67
N SER A 388 -3.07 -24.05 5.39
CA SER A 388 -2.79 -24.21 6.82
C SER A 388 -4.06 -24.34 7.67
N SER A 389 -5.17 -23.74 7.24
CA SER A 389 -6.44 -23.76 8.01
C SER A 389 -6.92 -25.18 8.33
N PHE A 390 -6.70 -26.14 7.42
CA PHE A 390 -7.02 -27.56 7.64
C PHE A 390 -6.28 -28.16 8.84
N PHE A 391 -5.18 -27.56 9.28
CA PHE A 391 -4.39 -27.94 10.45
C PHE A 391 -4.67 -27.05 11.68
N HIS A 392 -5.88 -26.49 11.75
CA HIS A 392 -6.39 -25.67 12.85
C HIS A 392 -5.64 -24.34 13.06
N THR A 393 -5.09 -23.75 12.01
CA THR A 393 -4.44 -22.44 12.12
C THR A 393 -5.43 -21.29 12.03
N PHE A 394 -4.99 -20.13 12.51
CA PHE A 394 -5.66 -18.86 12.26
C PHE A 394 -4.84 -18.00 11.27
N ALA A 395 -5.51 -17.04 10.62
CA ALA A 395 -4.89 -16.29 9.54
C ALA A 395 -3.62 -15.53 9.98
N VAL A 396 -2.60 -15.60 9.13
CA VAL A 396 -1.27 -15.03 9.36
C VAL A 396 -0.93 -13.92 8.38
N THR A 397 0.11 -13.14 8.71
CA THR A 397 0.71 -12.14 7.81
C THR A 397 2.18 -11.92 8.18
N ALA A 398 2.86 -10.99 7.51
CA ALA A 398 4.22 -10.62 7.81
C ALA A 398 4.33 -9.75 9.07
N SER A 399 5.42 -9.91 9.83
CA SER A 399 5.71 -9.08 11.01
C SER A 399 6.97 -8.24 10.82
N MET A 400 6.86 -6.92 11.02
CA MET A 400 7.99 -5.99 11.00
C MET A 400 9.11 -6.40 11.96
N SER A 401 8.76 -6.68 13.22
CA SER A 401 9.75 -6.96 14.28
C SER A 401 10.55 -8.23 13.99
N ARG A 402 9.87 -9.29 13.53
CA ARG A 402 10.52 -10.57 13.20
C ARG A 402 11.36 -10.46 11.93
N SER A 403 10.84 -9.82 10.90
CA SER A 403 11.57 -9.61 9.64
C SER A 403 12.84 -8.76 9.84
N LEU A 404 12.79 -7.75 10.71
CA LEU A 404 13.98 -6.96 11.08
C LEU A 404 15.02 -7.78 11.83
N VAL A 405 14.59 -8.71 12.69
CA VAL A 405 15.51 -9.61 13.40
C VAL A 405 16.10 -10.61 12.42
N GLN A 406 15.29 -11.18 11.53
CA GLN A 406 15.73 -12.06 10.46
C GLN A 406 16.80 -11.37 9.59
N GLU A 407 16.55 -10.14 9.15
CA GLU A 407 17.49 -9.35 8.36
C GLU A 407 18.76 -8.99 9.16
N SER A 408 18.61 -8.48 10.39
CA SER A 408 19.75 -7.98 11.18
C SER A 408 20.69 -9.08 11.67
N THR A 409 20.22 -10.32 11.74
CA THR A 409 21.02 -11.52 12.04
C THR A 409 21.69 -12.13 10.80
N GLY A 410 21.53 -11.51 9.63
CA GLY A 410 22.16 -11.96 8.38
C GLY A 410 21.34 -13.00 7.61
N GLY A 411 20.02 -13.04 7.78
CA GLY A 411 19.14 -13.84 6.95
C GLY A 411 19.05 -13.26 5.54
N HIS A 412 19.31 -14.10 4.54
CA HIS A 412 19.34 -13.75 3.12
C HIS A 412 18.26 -14.44 2.30
N THR A 413 17.71 -15.56 2.79
CA THR A 413 16.68 -16.34 2.10
C THR A 413 15.60 -16.89 3.02
N GLU A 414 14.54 -17.42 2.42
CA GLU A 414 13.42 -18.06 3.12
C GLU A 414 13.79 -19.39 3.81
N ILE A 415 15.04 -19.86 3.67
CA ILE A 415 15.58 -20.94 4.51
C ILE A 415 15.56 -20.53 5.98
N ALA A 416 15.77 -19.25 6.30
CA ALA A 416 15.62 -18.76 7.67
C ALA A 416 14.19 -19.00 8.19
N GLY A 417 13.17 -18.73 7.37
CA GLY A 417 11.77 -19.01 7.70
C GLY A 417 11.48 -20.51 7.88
N LEU A 418 12.04 -21.35 7.00
CA LEU A 418 11.94 -22.82 7.12
C LEU A 418 12.53 -23.30 8.44
N LEU A 419 13.75 -22.88 8.78
CA LEU A 419 14.41 -23.26 10.03
C LEU A 419 13.65 -22.75 11.27
N ALA A 420 13.08 -21.54 11.20
CA ALA A 420 12.20 -21.03 12.25
C ALA A 420 10.96 -21.93 12.43
N SER A 421 10.33 -22.35 11.34
CA SER A 421 9.16 -23.25 11.40
C SER A 421 9.51 -24.64 11.98
N LEU A 422 10.68 -25.18 11.64
CA LEU A 422 11.17 -26.46 12.19
C LEU A 422 11.47 -26.37 13.68
N LEU A 423 12.00 -25.23 14.16
CA LEU A 423 12.19 -24.98 15.58
C LEU A 423 10.85 -24.94 16.33
N VAL A 424 9.84 -24.27 15.76
CA VAL A 424 8.48 -24.25 16.35
C VAL A 424 7.88 -25.66 16.37
N LEU A 425 8.04 -26.45 15.31
CA LEU A 425 7.60 -27.84 15.27
C LEU A 425 8.23 -28.69 16.39
N LEU A 426 9.54 -28.55 16.59
CA LEU A 426 10.25 -29.23 17.68
C LEU A 426 9.64 -28.87 19.04
N VAL A 427 9.35 -27.58 19.26
CA VAL A 427 8.75 -27.12 20.51
C VAL A 427 7.35 -27.67 20.72
N VAL A 428 6.50 -27.67 19.69
CA VAL A 428 5.13 -28.19 19.75
C VAL A 428 5.11 -29.69 20.10
N VAL A 429 6.04 -30.47 19.54
CA VAL A 429 6.07 -31.93 19.73
C VAL A 429 6.76 -32.32 21.04
N ALA A 430 7.84 -31.63 21.44
CA ALA A 430 8.69 -32.07 22.56
C ALA A 430 8.67 -31.16 23.80
N ILE A 431 8.53 -29.85 23.66
CA ILE A 431 8.82 -28.86 24.72
C ILE A 431 7.56 -28.09 25.19
N GLY A 432 6.41 -28.31 24.55
CA GLY A 432 5.17 -27.55 24.80
C GLY A 432 4.74 -27.52 26.27
N PHE A 433 4.98 -28.59 27.04
CA PHE A 433 4.63 -28.65 28.46
C PHE A 433 5.36 -27.62 29.33
N VAL A 434 6.55 -27.16 28.91
CA VAL A 434 7.34 -26.17 29.66
C VAL A 434 6.63 -24.82 29.72
N PHE A 435 5.78 -24.49 28.76
CA PHE A 435 5.08 -23.20 28.73
C PHE A 435 3.78 -23.18 29.54
N GLN A 436 3.33 -24.30 30.11
CA GLN A 436 2.08 -24.36 30.87
C GLN A 436 2.03 -23.42 32.10
N PRO A 437 3.08 -23.35 32.95
CA PRO A 437 3.08 -22.45 34.10
C PRO A 437 3.47 -21.00 33.75
N LEU A 438 3.67 -20.67 32.47
CA LEU A 438 4.05 -19.32 32.06
C LEU A 438 2.94 -18.30 32.39
N PRO A 439 3.22 -17.21 33.14
CA PRO A 439 2.23 -16.18 33.42
C PRO A 439 1.81 -15.40 32.17
N THR A 440 0.50 -15.15 32.01
CA THR A 440 -0.04 -14.42 30.84
C THR A 440 0.40 -12.95 30.82
N THR A 441 0.66 -12.35 31.99
CA THR A 441 1.24 -10.99 32.12
C THR A 441 2.60 -10.84 31.44
N VAL A 442 3.40 -11.91 31.42
CA VAL A 442 4.71 -11.91 30.74
C VAL A 442 4.52 -11.82 29.23
N LEU A 443 3.57 -12.57 28.69
CA LEU A 443 3.21 -12.50 27.27
C LEU A 443 2.69 -11.10 26.89
N ALA A 444 1.88 -10.49 27.74
CA ALA A 444 1.39 -9.12 27.56
C ALA A 444 2.54 -8.09 27.57
N ALA A 445 3.50 -8.22 28.48
CA ALA A 445 4.70 -7.38 28.53
C ALA A 445 5.54 -7.51 27.24
N ILE A 446 5.72 -8.73 26.73
CA ILE A 446 6.41 -8.99 25.45
C ILE A 446 5.70 -8.29 24.29
N ILE A 447 4.37 -8.36 24.24
CA ILE A 447 3.60 -7.65 23.21
C ILE A 447 3.81 -6.14 23.33
N MET A 448 3.65 -5.57 24.52
CA MET A 448 3.76 -4.13 24.76
C MET A 448 5.12 -3.57 24.32
N VAL A 449 6.22 -4.24 24.67
CA VAL A 449 7.57 -3.81 24.28
C VAL A 449 7.82 -3.99 22.78
N ASN A 450 7.21 -4.99 22.14
CA ASN A 450 7.31 -5.18 20.69
C ASN A 450 6.55 -4.11 19.89
N LEU A 451 5.47 -3.54 20.43
CA LEU A 451 4.73 -2.45 19.80
C LEU A 451 5.44 -1.09 19.83
N LEU A 452 6.48 -0.90 20.66
CA LEU A 452 7.23 0.36 20.71
C LEU A 452 7.78 0.78 19.34
N GLY A 453 8.18 -0.17 18.50
CA GLY A 453 8.63 0.10 17.14
C GLY A 453 7.54 0.71 16.25
N MET A 454 6.28 0.32 16.47
CA MET A 454 5.13 0.87 15.74
C MET A 454 4.80 2.27 16.27
N PHE A 455 4.86 2.51 17.58
CA PHE A 455 4.69 3.87 18.14
C PHE A 455 5.80 4.85 17.72
N LYS A 456 7.02 4.38 17.44
CA LYS A 456 8.08 5.23 16.89
C LYS A 456 7.68 5.88 15.54
N GLN A 457 6.71 5.32 14.79
CA GLN A 457 6.19 5.89 13.54
C GLN A 457 5.48 7.24 13.74
N MET A 458 5.02 7.57 14.97
CA MET A 458 4.51 8.92 15.30
C MET A 458 5.53 10.02 15.02
N LYS A 459 6.83 9.69 15.02
CA LYS A 459 7.92 10.63 14.69
C LYS A 459 7.97 11.01 13.21
N ASP A 460 7.16 10.39 12.35
CA ASP A 460 7.05 10.77 10.94
C ASP A 460 6.28 12.08 10.74
N ILE A 461 5.39 12.45 11.69
CA ILE A 461 4.50 13.62 11.58
C ILE A 461 5.26 14.91 11.25
N PRO A 462 6.36 15.28 11.96
CA PRO A 462 7.10 16.51 11.65
C PRO A 462 7.77 16.48 10.27
N ALA A 463 8.26 15.31 9.84
CA ALA A 463 8.89 15.15 8.53
C ALA A 463 7.85 15.25 7.40
N LEU A 464 6.70 14.59 7.56
CA LEU A 464 5.57 14.69 6.63
C LEU A 464 4.99 16.11 6.58
N TRP A 465 4.90 16.81 7.73
CA TRP A 465 4.47 18.21 7.76
C TRP A 465 5.41 19.12 6.95
N ARG A 466 6.73 18.88 6.96
CA ARG A 466 7.70 19.68 6.21
C ARG A 466 7.73 19.35 4.71
N THR A 467 7.43 18.11 4.34
CA THR A 467 7.53 17.61 2.96
C THR A 467 6.22 17.68 2.19
N SER A 468 5.15 17.06 2.69
CA SER A 468 3.86 16.97 2.00
C SER A 468 2.68 16.96 2.97
N LYS A 469 1.90 18.05 2.95
CA LYS A 469 0.67 18.18 3.76
C LYS A 469 -0.38 17.12 3.42
N ILE A 470 -0.42 16.68 2.16
CA ILE A 470 -1.38 15.67 1.68
C ILE A 470 -1.03 14.30 2.27
N GLU A 471 0.25 13.93 2.26
CA GLU A 471 0.69 12.66 2.86
C GLU A 471 0.48 12.63 4.37
N LEU A 472 0.70 13.77 5.04
CA LEU A 472 0.34 13.90 6.45
C LEU A 472 -1.17 13.73 6.66
N ALA A 473 -2.01 14.33 5.82
CA ALA A 473 -3.46 14.17 5.94
C ALA A 473 -3.88 12.70 5.81
N ILE A 474 -3.29 11.95 4.86
CA ILE A 474 -3.51 10.50 4.72
C ILE A 474 -3.10 9.75 6.00
N TRP A 475 -1.94 10.08 6.56
CA TRP A 475 -1.45 9.48 7.79
C TRP A 475 -2.40 9.74 8.98
N LEU A 476 -2.85 11.00 9.15
CA LEU A 476 -3.74 11.40 10.25
C LEU A 476 -5.13 10.77 10.10
N VAL A 477 -5.71 10.81 8.90
CA VAL A 477 -7.01 10.18 8.62
C VAL A 477 -6.94 8.68 8.87
N SER A 478 -5.88 8.03 8.39
CA SER A 478 -5.65 6.60 8.63
C SER A 478 -5.57 6.27 10.12
N PHE A 479 -4.80 7.06 10.88
CA PHE A 479 -4.66 6.88 12.33
C PHE A 479 -5.97 7.08 13.08
N PHE A 480 -6.61 8.25 12.95
CA PHE A 480 -7.82 8.58 13.71
C PHE A 480 -9.02 7.73 13.31
N ALA A 481 -9.23 7.47 12.02
CA ALA A 481 -10.33 6.61 11.57
C ALA A 481 -10.16 5.20 12.14
N SER A 482 -8.95 4.65 12.15
CA SER A 482 -8.68 3.30 12.65
C SER A 482 -8.75 3.18 14.17
N VAL A 483 -8.33 4.21 14.91
CA VAL A 483 -8.48 4.23 16.38
C VAL A 483 -9.95 4.33 16.77
N LEU A 484 -10.72 5.21 16.13
CA LEU A 484 -12.08 5.55 16.54
C LEU A 484 -13.15 4.61 15.98
N LEU A 485 -13.06 4.19 14.73
CA LEU A 485 -14.09 3.38 14.08
C LEU A 485 -13.82 1.86 14.20
N GLY A 486 -12.58 1.48 14.54
CA GLY A 486 -12.10 0.11 14.42
C GLY A 486 -11.19 -0.05 13.20
N LEU A 487 -10.44 -1.16 13.16
CA LEU A 487 -9.41 -1.40 12.15
C LEU A 487 -10.00 -1.72 10.77
N ASP A 488 -11.13 -2.42 10.75
CA ASP A 488 -11.90 -2.74 9.54
C ASP A 488 -12.43 -1.48 8.84
N TYR A 489 -13.25 -0.67 9.54
CA TYR A 489 -13.81 0.56 9.00
C TYR A 489 -12.75 1.63 8.77
N GLY A 490 -11.75 1.71 9.67
CA GLY A 490 -10.63 2.62 9.57
C GLY A 490 -9.84 2.45 8.28
N LEU A 491 -9.57 1.21 7.87
CA LEU A 491 -8.86 0.93 6.62
C LEU A 491 -9.68 1.39 5.40
N VAL A 492 -10.98 1.10 5.37
CA VAL A 492 -11.86 1.51 4.25
C VAL A 492 -11.88 3.03 4.10
N VAL A 493 -12.03 3.75 5.21
CA VAL A 493 -11.99 5.23 5.23
C VAL A 493 -10.63 5.75 4.79
N ALA A 494 -9.53 5.18 5.29
CA ALA A 494 -8.17 5.57 4.94
C ALA A 494 -7.88 5.38 3.45
N MET A 495 -8.27 4.23 2.89
CA MET A 495 -8.11 3.91 1.48
C MET A 495 -8.95 4.83 0.60
N GLY A 496 -10.23 5.02 0.95
CA GLY A 496 -11.12 5.93 0.23
C GLY A 496 -10.58 7.36 0.21
N PHE A 497 -10.04 7.83 1.34
CA PHE A 497 -9.38 9.12 1.43
C PHE A 497 -8.11 9.20 0.58
N ALA A 498 -7.24 8.18 0.61
CA ALA A 498 -6.04 8.15 -0.22
C ALA A 498 -6.38 8.22 -1.72
N ILE A 499 -7.36 7.44 -2.20
CA ILE A 499 -7.83 7.50 -3.59
C ILE A 499 -8.39 8.89 -3.92
N LEU A 500 -9.18 9.47 -3.03
CA LEU A 500 -9.74 10.82 -3.21
C LEU A 500 -8.62 11.88 -3.36
N THR A 501 -7.54 11.77 -2.58
CA THR A 501 -6.41 12.70 -2.72
C THR A 501 -5.70 12.59 -4.07
N VAL A 502 -5.60 11.38 -4.63
CA VAL A 502 -5.04 11.18 -5.99
C VAL A 502 -5.94 11.84 -7.02
N ILE A 503 -7.25 11.62 -6.95
CA ILE A 503 -8.22 12.25 -7.85
C ILE A 503 -8.12 13.77 -7.75
N TYR A 504 -8.12 14.32 -6.54
CA TYR A 504 -8.00 15.76 -6.30
C TYR A 504 -6.72 16.36 -6.93
N ARG A 505 -5.57 15.68 -6.79
CA ARG A 505 -4.31 16.14 -7.40
C ARG A 505 -4.35 16.15 -8.93
N THR A 506 -5.03 15.17 -9.55
CA THR A 506 -5.15 15.12 -11.02
C THR A 506 -6.13 16.16 -11.61
N GLN A 507 -7.07 16.65 -10.78
CA GLN A 507 -8.04 17.68 -11.18
C GLN A 507 -7.46 19.09 -11.15
N CYS A 508 -6.42 19.35 -10.34
CA CYS A 508 -5.79 20.66 -10.21
C CYS A 508 -4.35 20.66 -10.76
N PRO A 509 -4.15 20.49 -12.09
CA PRO A 509 -2.82 20.55 -12.68
C PRO A 509 -2.26 21.97 -12.66
N LYS A 510 -0.92 22.08 -12.63
CA LYS A 510 -0.24 23.34 -12.97
C LYS A 510 -0.42 23.60 -14.47
N ASN A 511 -0.96 24.77 -14.80
CA ASN A 511 -1.17 25.23 -16.16
C ASN A 511 -0.35 26.51 -16.36
N ALA A 512 0.48 26.52 -17.40
CA ALA A 512 1.44 27.58 -17.67
C ALA A 512 1.23 28.17 -19.07
N LEU A 513 1.55 29.45 -19.23
CA LEU A 513 1.75 30.05 -20.54
C LEU A 513 3.25 30.05 -20.82
N LEU A 514 3.63 29.51 -21.97
CA LEU A 514 5.04 29.42 -22.32
C LEU A 514 5.48 30.60 -23.18
N GLY A 515 6.60 31.21 -22.78
CA GLY A 515 7.37 32.20 -23.53
C GLY A 515 8.67 31.59 -24.05
N GLN A 516 9.20 32.15 -25.13
CA GLN A 516 10.47 31.75 -25.71
C GLN A 516 11.60 32.59 -25.10
N ILE A 517 12.71 31.95 -24.74
CA ILE A 517 13.93 32.69 -24.42
C ILE A 517 14.59 33.13 -25.73
N PRO A 518 14.93 34.42 -25.90
CA PRO A 518 15.55 34.94 -27.12
C PRO A 518 16.75 34.11 -27.60
N ASP A 519 16.87 33.92 -28.91
CA ASP A 519 17.95 33.18 -29.58
C ASP A 519 18.11 31.71 -29.14
N THR A 520 17.09 31.13 -28.49
CA THR A 520 17.08 29.72 -28.11
C THR A 520 15.79 29.01 -28.55
N GLY A 521 15.83 27.66 -28.57
CA GLY A 521 14.65 26.82 -28.76
C GLY A 521 13.93 26.45 -27.46
N LEU A 522 14.18 27.20 -26.37
CA LEU A 522 13.66 26.88 -25.04
C LEU A 522 12.38 27.67 -24.75
N TYR A 523 11.41 26.97 -24.16
CA TYR A 523 10.11 27.53 -23.78
C TYR A 523 9.88 27.33 -22.28
N PHE A 524 9.67 28.42 -21.55
CA PHE A 524 9.49 28.43 -20.10
C PHE A 524 8.25 29.22 -19.67
N ASP A 525 7.78 29.01 -18.44
CA ASP A 525 6.63 29.73 -17.90
C ASP A 525 6.94 31.22 -17.74
N VAL A 526 6.13 32.05 -18.39
CA VAL A 526 6.26 33.52 -18.36
C VAL A 526 6.00 34.08 -16.96
N ASP A 527 5.18 33.38 -16.16
CA ASP A 527 4.90 33.79 -14.79
C ASP A 527 6.05 33.45 -13.82
N GLU A 528 6.98 32.56 -14.21
CA GLU A 528 8.09 32.07 -13.36
C GLU A 528 9.44 32.69 -13.74
N TYR A 529 9.67 33.00 -15.02
CA TYR A 529 10.95 33.51 -15.53
C TYR A 529 10.76 34.82 -16.31
N GLU A 530 11.52 35.86 -15.94
CA GLU A 530 11.44 37.18 -16.58
C GLU A 530 12.00 37.19 -18.01
N GLU A 531 12.95 36.30 -18.32
CA GLU A 531 13.59 36.20 -19.64
C GLU A 531 12.73 35.47 -20.68
N ALA A 532 11.61 34.87 -20.27
CA ALA A 532 10.70 34.16 -21.16
C ALA A 532 9.68 35.14 -21.77
N GLU A 533 9.87 35.48 -23.05
CA GLU A 533 8.99 36.43 -23.75
C GLU A 533 7.90 35.72 -24.55
N GLU A 534 6.66 36.22 -24.46
CA GLU A 534 5.57 35.68 -25.28
C GLU A 534 5.76 36.02 -26.77
N CYS A 535 5.60 35.02 -27.63
CA CYS A 535 5.65 35.23 -29.07
C CYS A 535 4.47 36.09 -29.54
N THR A 536 4.75 37.17 -30.27
CA THR A 536 3.70 38.06 -30.78
C THR A 536 2.73 37.32 -31.71
N GLY A 537 1.43 37.41 -31.40
CA GLY A 537 0.36 36.75 -32.17
C GLY A 537 0.18 35.25 -31.91
N ILE A 538 0.98 34.63 -31.03
CA ILE A 538 0.91 33.19 -30.71
C ILE A 538 0.83 33.02 -29.19
N LYS A 539 -0.14 32.23 -28.71
CA LYS A 539 -0.21 31.81 -27.31
C LYS A 539 0.11 30.33 -27.22
N ILE A 540 1.13 29.99 -26.43
CA ILE A 540 1.52 28.60 -26.18
C ILE A 540 1.06 28.24 -24.76
N PHE A 541 0.13 27.29 -24.67
CA PHE A 541 -0.42 26.84 -23.40
C PHE A 541 0.07 25.43 -23.09
N GLN A 542 0.65 25.23 -21.91
CA GLN A 542 1.10 23.93 -21.44
C GLN A 542 0.25 23.46 -20.25
N SER A 543 -0.17 22.20 -20.31
CA SER A 543 -0.79 21.51 -19.18
C SER A 543 -0.12 20.16 -18.99
N ASN A 544 0.31 19.88 -17.76
CA ASN A 544 1.11 18.70 -17.43
C ASN A 544 0.26 17.52 -16.95
N THR A 545 -1.01 17.41 -17.37
CA THR A 545 -1.91 16.33 -16.96
C THR A 545 -2.61 15.66 -18.13
N SER A 546 -2.98 14.39 -17.93
CA SER A 546 -3.86 13.68 -18.86
C SER A 546 -5.27 14.25 -18.78
N ILE A 547 -5.91 14.44 -19.93
CA ILE A 547 -7.27 14.97 -20.01
C ILE A 547 -8.28 13.81 -19.98
N TYR A 548 -9.21 13.86 -19.04
CA TYR A 548 -10.29 12.89 -18.87
C TYR A 548 -11.55 13.57 -18.33
N PHE A 549 -12.63 12.82 -18.15
CA PHE A 549 -13.95 13.37 -17.82
C PHE A 549 -14.00 14.25 -16.57
N ALA A 550 -13.13 14.02 -15.57
CA ALA A 550 -13.18 14.78 -14.32
C ALA A 550 -12.40 16.10 -14.36
N ASN A 551 -11.51 16.30 -15.34
CA ASN A 551 -10.69 17.51 -15.44
C ASN A 551 -10.83 18.24 -16.79
N SER A 552 -11.61 17.73 -17.74
CA SER A 552 -11.82 18.35 -19.06
C SER A 552 -12.37 19.77 -18.98
N ASP A 553 -13.36 20.00 -18.11
CA ASP A 553 -13.98 21.32 -17.96
C ASP A 553 -13.04 22.31 -17.25
N LEU A 554 -12.24 21.82 -16.31
CA LEU A 554 -11.21 22.60 -15.62
C LEU A 554 -10.09 22.98 -16.59
N TYR A 555 -9.67 22.07 -17.47
CA TYR A 555 -8.70 22.34 -18.52
C TYR A 555 -9.20 23.43 -19.47
N VAL A 556 -10.42 23.31 -19.99
CA VAL A 556 -11.02 24.32 -20.89
C VAL A 556 -11.16 25.67 -20.19
N SER A 557 -11.57 25.67 -18.93
CA SER A 557 -11.72 26.89 -18.13
C SER A 557 -10.36 27.56 -17.89
N ALA A 558 -9.33 26.78 -17.56
CA ALA A 558 -7.96 27.27 -17.38
C ALA A 558 -7.37 27.82 -18.69
N LEU A 559 -7.59 27.14 -19.81
CA LEU A 559 -7.17 27.60 -21.14
C LEU A 559 -7.81 28.95 -21.48
N LYS A 560 -9.13 29.09 -21.27
CA LYS A 560 -9.83 30.36 -21.49
C LYS A 560 -9.35 31.47 -20.57
N ALA A 561 -9.10 31.15 -19.30
CA ALA A 561 -8.64 32.10 -18.29
C ALA A 561 -7.22 32.60 -18.60
N LYS A 562 -6.28 31.70 -18.92
CA LYS A 562 -4.90 32.06 -19.23
C LYS A 562 -4.77 32.78 -20.57
N THR A 563 -5.48 32.32 -21.62
CA THR A 563 -5.42 32.99 -22.93
C THR A 563 -6.18 34.32 -22.98
N GLY A 564 -7.09 34.57 -22.03
CA GLY A 564 -7.99 35.73 -22.04
C GLY A 564 -9.07 35.68 -23.13
N ILE A 565 -9.17 34.56 -23.85
CA ILE A 565 -10.01 34.42 -25.03
C ILE A 565 -11.08 33.36 -24.78
N ASP A 566 -12.35 33.75 -24.84
CA ASP A 566 -13.47 32.80 -24.85
C ASP A 566 -14.00 32.63 -26.28
N PRO A 567 -13.66 31.53 -26.99
CA PRO A 567 -14.06 31.33 -28.37
C PRO A 567 -15.58 31.29 -28.54
N ALA A 568 -16.33 30.84 -27.53
CA ALA A 568 -17.79 30.81 -27.58
C ALA A 568 -18.39 32.23 -27.61
N LYS A 569 -17.85 33.15 -26.80
CA LYS A 569 -18.27 34.56 -26.80
C LYS A 569 -17.88 35.27 -28.10
N LEU A 570 -16.68 35.01 -28.61
CA LEU A 570 -16.22 35.55 -29.90
C LEU A 570 -17.08 35.08 -31.07
N LEU A 571 -17.41 33.79 -31.12
CA LEU A 571 -18.29 33.23 -32.14
C LEU A 571 -19.72 33.78 -32.02
N ALA A 572 -20.22 33.97 -30.80
CA ALA A 572 -21.53 34.58 -30.56
C ALA A 572 -21.56 36.05 -31.02
N ALA A 573 -20.52 36.83 -30.70
CA ALA A 573 -20.38 38.21 -31.13
C ALA A 573 -20.25 38.34 -32.66
N ARG A 574 -19.48 37.45 -33.32
CA ARG A 574 -19.43 37.39 -34.79
C ARG A 574 -20.79 37.05 -35.39
N LYS A 575 -21.51 36.08 -34.82
CA LYS A 575 -22.86 35.72 -35.29
C LYS A 575 -23.86 36.86 -35.11
N SER A 576 -23.81 37.60 -34.00
CA SER A 576 -24.69 38.77 -33.81
C SER A 576 -24.34 39.89 -34.78
N GLN A 577 -23.06 40.20 -34.98
CA GLN A 577 -22.61 41.19 -35.98
C GLN A 577 -23.04 40.81 -37.40
N LEU A 578 -22.94 39.52 -37.77
CA LEU A 578 -23.42 39.03 -39.06
C LEU A 578 -24.95 39.15 -39.20
N LYS A 579 -25.71 38.93 -38.11
CA LYS A 579 -27.16 39.17 -38.12
C LYS A 579 -27.49 40.64 -38.27
N TYR A 580 -26.80 41.54 -37.57
CA TYR A 580 -26.96 42.99 -37.73
C TYR A 580 -26.59 43.44 -39.14
N ALA A 581 -25.46 42.99 -39.69
CA ALA A 581 -25.04 43.29 -41.05
C ALA A 581 -26.05 42.78 -42.10
N LYS A 582 -26.61 41.58 -41.93
CA LYS A 582 -27.68 41.08 -42.81
C LYS A 582 -28.96 41.90 -42.69
N ARG A 583 -29.30 42.38 -41.50
CA ARG A 583 -30.48 43.22 -41.26
C ARG A 583 -30.30 44.62 -41.83
N ASP A 584 -29.15 45.26 -41.63
CA ASP A 584 -28.79 46.56 -42.21
C ASP A 584 -28.69 46.50 -43.75
N ASN A 585 -28.15 45.41 -44.30
CA ASN A 585 -28.12 45.22 -45.76
C ASN A 585 -29.51 44.90 -46.34
N GLY A 586 -30.38 44.26 -45.54
CA GLY A 586 -31.80 44.09 -45.86
C GLY A 586 -32.59 45.40 -45.82
N GLU A 587 -32.35 46.23 -44.80
CA GLU A 587 -32.95 47.58 -44.66
C GLU A 587 -32.44 48.53 -45.75
N ARG A 588 -31.15 48.51 -46.12
CA ARG A 588 -30.61 49.25 -47.28
C ARG A 588 -31.21 48.79 -48.61
N LYS A 589 -31.44 47.49 -48.81
CA LYS A 589 -32.15 46.98 -49.99
C LYS A 589 -33.63 47.43 -50.01
N ALA A 590 -34.30 47.44 -48.86
CA ALA A 590 -35.67 47.94 -48.75
C ALA A 590 -35.77 49.47 -48.98
N VAL A 591 -34.81 50.26 -48.48
CA VAL A 591 -34.72 51.70 -48.72
C VAL A 591 -34.38 52.02 -50.18
N ASN A 592 -33.47 51.26 -50.81
CA ASN A 592 -33.17 51.42 -52.23
C ASN A 592 -34.35 51.01 -53.12
N HIS A 593 -35.12 49.98 -52.74
CA HIS A 593 -36.36 49.61 -53.42
C HIS A 593 -37.44 50.70 -53.25
N CYS A 594 -37.58 51.29 -52.06
CA CYS A 594 -38.53 52.37 -51.79
C CYS A 594 -38.11 53.71 -52.46
N SER A 595 -36.80 53.95 -52.64
CA SER A 595 -36.26 55.10 -53.37
C SER A 595 -36.38 54.94 -54.90
N ALA A 596 -36.29 53.70 -55.41
CA ALA A 596 -36.59 53.39 -56.81
C ALA A 596 -38.08 53.58 -57.16
N VAL A 597 -38.98 53.33 -56.21
CA VAL A 597 -40.43 53.59 -56.37
C VAL A 597 -40.77 55.09 -56.24
N LYS A 598 -39.99 55.87 -55.46
CA LYS A 598 -40.22 57.32 -55.27
C LYS A 598 -39.73 58.24 -56.40
N LYS A 599 -38.98 57.75 -57.40
CA LYS A 599 -38.64 58.55 -58.59
C LYS A 599 -39.82 58.78 -59.57
N ASN A 600 -41.00 58.23 -59.29
CA ASN A 600 -42.24 58.45 -60.04
C ASN A 600 -43.31 59.27 -59.28
N ALA A 601 -42.95 60.11 -58.31
CA ALA A 601 -43.91 61.06 -57.72
C ALA A 601 -43.24 62.36 -57.28
N VAL A 602 -43.59 63.43 -58.00
CA VAL A 602 -43.27 64.83 -57.71
C VAL A 602 -44.26 65.37 -56.66
N VAL A 603 -43.73 66.13 -55.68
CA VAL A 603 -44.36 67.19 -54.86
C VAL A 603 -45.33 66.79 -53.71
N LEU A 604 -44.94 67.08 -52.45
CA LEU A 604 -45.60 68.01 -51.50
C LEU A 604 -45.07 67.89 -50.03
N LEU A 605 -44.57 69.02 -49.51
CA LEU A 605 -44.66 69.60 -48.15
C LEU A 605 -44.31 68.84 -46.84
N SER A 606 -43.47 69.53 -46.04
CA SER A 606 -43.55 69.81 -44.58
C SER A 606 -43.07 68.77 -43.55
N GLY A 607 -42.36 69.27 -42.53
CA GLY A 607 -42.59 68.82 -41.15
C GLY A 607 -41.40 68.34 -40.32
N ARG A 608 -41.02 69.16 -39.36
CA ARG A 608 -40.09 68.95 -38.21
C ARG A 608 -40.33 67.69 -37.33
N LEU A 609 -39.24 67.33 -36.64
CA LEU A 609 -39.08 67.01 -35.20
C LEU A 609 -38.82 65.57 -34.70
N ASN A 610 -37.91 65.53 -33.72
CA ASN A 610 -37.47 64.47 -32.82
C ASN A 610 -38.61 63.64 -32.17
N SER A 611 -38.36 62.35 -31.89
CA SER A 611 -38.06 61.84 -30.53
C SER A 611 -38.34 60.33 -30.35
N ILE A 612 -37.35 59.68 -29.73
CA ILE A 612 -37.40 58.63 -28.71
C ILE A 612 -38.81 58.12 -28.33
N PHE A 613 -39.06 56.80 -28.43
CA PHE A 613 -39.79 56.06 -27.40
C PHE A 613 -39.45 54.56 -27.33
N LEU A 614 -39.66 54.08 -26.11
CA LEU A 614 -39.25 52.85 -25.45
C LEU A 614 -39.91 51.52 -25.88
N SER A 615 -39.22 50.45 -25.49
CA SER A 615 -39.73 49.24 -24.80
C SER A 615 -40.57 48.21 -25.57
N SER A 616 -40.06 46.97 -25.56
CA SER A 616 -40.77 45.88 -24.87
C SER A 616 -39.81 44.74 -24.46
N ARG A 617 -39.65 44.56 -23.15
CA ARG A 617 -39.35 43.29 -22.48
C ARG A 617 -40.66 42.88 -21.79
N PRO A 618 -40.95 41.58 -21.60
CA PRO A 618 -40.61 40.97 -20.32
C PRO A 618 -40.24 39.48 -20.38
N GLY A 619 -39.58 39.00 -19.32
CA GLY A 619 -39.29 37.59 -19.10
C GLY A 619 -38.10 37.36 -18.15
N LEU A 620 -38.28 37.75 -16.90
CA LEU A 620 -37.37 37.71 -15.73
C LEU A 620 -37.61 36.32 -15.01
N ILE A 621 -36.72 35.62 -14.28
CA ILE A 621 -36.13 35.92 -12.95
C ILE A 621 -35.22 34.76 -12.47
N ARG A 622 -33.99 35.12 -12.02
CA ARG A 622 -33.16 34.74 -10.83
C ARG A 622 -33.01 33.28 -10.34
N ALA A 623 -32.02 32.92 -9.51
CA ALA A 623 -30.77 33.52 -9.00
C ALA A 623 -29.99 32.38 -8.33
N GLY A 624 -28.68 32.54 -8.19
CA GLY A 624 -27.87 31.68 -7.33
C GLY A 624 -28.15 31.88 -5.85
N SER A 625 -27.79 30.88 -5.05
CA SER A 625 -27.33 31.07 -3.68
C SER A 625 -26.33 29.98 -3.29
N ARG A 626 -25.30 30.41 -2.57
CA ARG A 626 -24.28 29.62 -1.88
C ARG A 626 -24.92 28.97 -0.66
N VAL A 627 -25.01 27.64 -0.57
CA VAL A 627 -24.94 26.87 0.70
C VAL A 627 -24.51 25.42 0.40
N SER A 628 -23.41 25.01 1.04
CA SER A 628 -23.01 23.64 1.42
C SER A 628 -22.77 22.57 0.34
N GLY A 629 -21.49 22.43 -0.05
CA GLY A 629 -20.94 21.27 -0.77
C GLY A 629 -20.77 20.00 0.08
N LEU A 630 -21.45 19.89 1.24
CA LEU A 630 -21.33 18.72 2.13
C LEU A 630 -22.50 17.73 2.00
N LEU A 631 -23.59 18.07 1.29
CA LEU A 631 -24.81 17.24 1.27
C LEU A 631 -25.06 16.42 -0.01
N VAL A 632 -24.21 16.55 -1.04
CA VAL A 632 -24.36 15.78 -2.30
C VAL A 632 -23.53 14.48 -2.30
N ALA A 633 -22.63 14.29 -1.33
CA ALA A 633 -21.79 13.09 -1.23
C ALA A 633 -22.46 11.89 -0.54
N ILE A 634 -23.67 12.04 0.03
CA ILE A 634 -24.31 10.97 0.83
C ILE A 634 -25.35 10.15 0.03
N ARG A 635 -25.72 10.56 -1.19
CA ARG A 635 -26.77 9.87 -1.96
C ARG A 635 -26.27 8.92 -3.06
N THR A 636 -24.96 8.74 -3.21
CA THR A 636 -24.37 7.89 -4.28
C THR A 636 -23.80 6.57 -3.78
N LEU A 637 -24.05 6.22 -2.51
CA LEU A 637 -23.61 4.99 -1.88
C LEU A 637 -24.86 4.18 -1.51
N MET A 638 -25.48 3.51 -2.50
CA MET A 638 -26.30 2.29 -2.34
C MET A 638 -26.73 1.76 -3.72
N PHE A 639 -26.26 0.54 -4.01
CA PHE A 639 -26.63 -0.38 -5.10
C PHE A 639 -26.46 0.04 -6.57
N PRO A 640 -25.74 -0.77 -7.37
CA PRO A 640 -26.08 -1.00 -8.76
C PRO A 640 -26.64 -2.41 -8.93
N LEU A 641 -27.93 -2.53 -9.26
CA LEU A 641 -28.46 -3.67 -9.97
C LEU A 641 -28.30 -3.42 -11.48
N GLY A 642 -27.62 -4.34 -12.16
CA GLY A 642 -27.83 -4.65 -13.58
C GLY A 642 -27.31 -3.65 -14.62
N SER A 643 -26.14 -3.93 -15.19
CA SER A 643 -25.93 -3.85 -16.65
C SER A 643 -24.64 -4.57 -17.08
N ASN A 644 -24.71 -5.19 -18.27
CA ASN A 644 -23.74 -6.14 -18.85
C ASN A 644 -22.29 -5.60 -18.98
N PRO A 645 -21.26 -6.42 -18.71
CA PRO A 645 -19.85 -6.01 -18.76
C PRO A 645 -19.18 -6.47 -20.06
N SER A 646 -19.13 -5.64 -21.10
CA SER A 646 -18.27 -5.93 -22.26
C SER A 646 -17.96 -4.68 -23.09
N SER A 647 -17.11 -3.78 -22.57
CA SER A 647 -16.43 -2.78 -23.42
C SER A 647 -15.26 -2.03 -22.76
N TRP A 648 -15.01 -2.18 -21.45
CA TRP A 648 -14.09 -1.29 -20.72
C TRP A 648 -12.61 -1.73 -20.62
N LEU A 649 -12.18 -2.78 -21.31
CA LEU A 649 -10.84 -3.36 -21.13
C LEU A 649 -9.90 -3.32 -22.34
N ILE A 650 -10.00 -2.29 -23.20
CA ILE A 650 -9.04 -2.12 -24.30
C ILE A 650 -8.63 -0.66 -24.39
N SER A 651 -7.49 -0.34 -23.76
CA SER A 651 -6.51 0.70 -24.15
C SER A 651 -5.93 1.39 -22.91
N SER A 652 -4.86 0.83 -22.35
CA SER A 652 -3.91 1.59 -21.55
C SER A 652 -2.53 0.92 -21.69
N ASN A 653 -1.85 1.20 -22.80
CA ASN A 653 -0.40 1.02 -22.86
C ASN A 653 0.21 2.28 -22.25
N MET A 654 0.49 2.22 -20.95
CA MET A 654 1.30 3.25 -20.28
C MET A 654 2.77 2.94 -20.62
N VAL A 655 3.34 3.73 -21.53
CA VAL A 655 4.76 3.67 -21.88
C VAL A 655 5.54 4.37 -20.77
N LEU A 656 6.28 3.59 -19.98
CA LEU A 656 7.23 4.09 -19.00
C LEU A 656 8.51 4.50 -19.74
N CYS A 657 8.71 5.80 -19.96
CA CYS A 657 9.97 6.32 -20.49
C CYS A 657 11.02 6.33 -19.39
N THR A 658 11.82 5.26 -19.30
CA THR A 658 13.09 5.26 -18.56
C THR A 658 14.19 5.77 -19.47
N SER A 659 14.76 6.95 -19.21
CA SER A 659 15.97 7.42 -19.90
C SER A 659 17.18 6.64 -19.39
N LEU A 660 17.41 5.47 -19.98
CA LEU A 660 18.69 4.77 -19.89
C LEU A 660 19.55 5.24 -21.06
N SER A 661 20.66 5.91 -20.73
CA SER A 661 21.71 6.26 -21.68
C SER A 661 22.16 5.02 -22.46
N PRO A 662 22.38 5.10 -23.79
CA PRO A 662 22.75 3.94 -24.58
C PRO A 662 24.13 3.41 -24.16
N PRO A 663 24.34 2.08 -24.11
CA PRO A 663 25.67 1.51 -23.95
C PRO A 663 26.52 1.78 -25.19
N ALA A 664 27.81 2.06 -24.99
CA ALA A 664 28.79 2.28 -26.06
C ALA A 664 28.85 1.07 -27.03
N PRO A 665 29.07 1.30 -28.33
CA PRO A 665 29.03 0.23 -29.32
C PRO A 665 30.15 -0.79 -29.11
N SER A 666 29.78 -2.04 -28.86
CA SER A 666 30.68 -3.20 -28.87
C SER A 666 31.06 -3.53 -30.31
N SER A 667 32.33 -3.39 -30.68
CA SER A 667 32.84 -3.84 -31.98
C SER A 667 32.86 -5.38 -32.04
N LYS A 668 31.92 -5.96 -32.78
CA LYS A 668 32.05 -7.34 -33.26
C LYS A 668 32.65 -7.31 -34.66
N ARG A 669 33.91 -7.76 -34.75
CA ARG A 669 34.60 -8.10 -36.00
C ARG A 669 33.85 -9.23 -36.71
N ALA A 670 33.61 -9.06 -38.02
CA ALA A 670 33.52 -10.14 -38.98
C ALA A 670 34.80 -10.11 -39.85
N PRO A 671 35.31 -11.25 -40.36
CA PRO A 671 36.64 -11.35 -40.93
C PRO A 671 36.64 -10.95 -42.42
N VAL A 672 37.60 -10.13 -42.83
CA VAL A 672 37.98 -9.94 -44.23
C VAL A 672 39.50 -10.06 -44.31
N GLY A 673 39.95 -10.82 -45.30
CA GLY A 673 41.28 -11.38 -45.41
C GLY A 673 42.41 -10.41 -45.75
N GLU A 674 43.60 -10.90 -45.42
CA GLU A 674 44.90 -10.79 -46.07
C GLU A 674 45.37 -9.51 -46.80
N GLN A 675 46.62 -9.19 -46.42
CA GLN A 675 47.71 -8.55 -47.17
C GLN A 675 48.01 -7.05 -46.99
N GLN A 676 49.22 -6.86 -46.45
CA GLN A 676 50.25 -5.83 -46.71
C GLN A 676 50.62 -4.82 -45.60
N LYS A 677 51.73 -5.19 -44.94
CA LYS A 677 52.96 -4.43 -44.61
C LYS A 677 52.89 -2.93 -44.19
N HIS A 678 53.50 -2.74 -43.01
CA HIS A 678 54.48 -1.73 -42.60
C HIS A 678 54.10 -0.55 -41.69
N ASN A 679 54.79 -0.59 -40.54
CA ASN A 679 55.47 0.47 -39.79
C ASN A 679 54.88 1.06 -38.50
N ASN A 680 55.72 0.90 -37.47
CA ASN A 680 55.68 1.30 -36.08
C ASN A 680 55.43 2.78 -35.81
N GLY A 681 54.85 3.04 -34.63
CA GLY A 681 54.92 4.30 -33.91
C GLY A 681 54.21 4.18 -32.55
N ASP A 682 54.92 3.65 -31.55
CA ASP A 682 54.48 3.55 -30.15
C ASP A 682 54.22 4.93 -29.52
N LEU A 683 53.07 5.12 -28.87
CA LEU A 683 52.93 6.07 -27.76
C LEU A 683 51.99 5.49 -26.68
N LYS A 684 52.59 5.06 -25.56
CA LYS A 684 51.90 4.62 -24.33
C LYS A 684 51.35 5.83 -23.58
N ILE A 685 50.04 5.86 -23.30
CA ILE A 685 49.44 6.74 -22.29
C ILE A 685 48.88 5.88 -21.14
N LYS A 686 49.45 6.07 -19.95
CA LYS A 686 49.04 5.51 -18.66
C LYS A 686 47.66 6.06 -18.26
N THR A 687 46.69 5.18 -18.01
CA THR A 687 45.40 5.55 -17.43
C THR A 687 45.48 5.54 -15.90
N LEU A 688 45.55 6.71 -15.27
CA LEU A 688 45.35 6.90 -13.83
C LEU A 688 43.84 6.96 -13.56
N ARG A 689 43.29 5.98 -12.82
CA ARG A 689 41.92 6.07 -12.26
C ARG A 689 41.99 6.63 -10.84
N PRO A 690 41.26 7.72 -10.50
CA PRO A 690 41.00 8.03 -9.10
C PRO A 690 39.83 7.20 -8.58
N LYS A 691 40.06 6.48 -7.48
CA LYS A 691 39.05 5.84 -6.64
C LYS A 691 38.37 6.92 -5.79
N GLN A 692 37.08 7.20 -6.03
CA GLN A 692 36.24 7.83 -5.01
C GLN A 692 35.42 6.76 -4.29
N LYS A 693 35.72 6.60 -3.00
CA LYS A 693 34.91 5.89 -2.01
C LYS A 693 33.67 6.74 -1.72
N LEU A 694 32.48 6.20 -2.00
CA LEU A 694 31.24 6.69 -1.42
C LEU A 694 30.97 5.90 -0.14
N THR A 695 31.06 6.61 0.99
CA THR A 695 30.61 6.19 2.31
C THR A 695 29.17 6.66 2.49
N PHE A 696 28.25 5.73 2.75
CA PHE A 696 26.99 5.97 3.45
C PHE A 696 26.82 4.85 4.49
#